data_AF-A0A7C5P6H7-F1
#
_entry.id   AF-A0A7C5P6H7-F1
#
_cell.length_a   1.000
_cell.length_b   1.000
_cell.length_c   1.000
_cell.angle_alpha   90.00
_cell.angle_beta   90.00
_cell.angle_gamma   90.00
#
_symmetry.space_group_name_H-M   'P 1'
#
loop_
_entity.id
_entity.type
_entity.pdbx_description
1 polymer ?
#
loop_
_entity_poly.entity_id
_entity_poly.type
_entity_poly.pdbx_seq_one_letter_code
_entity_poly.pdbx_strand_id
1 'polypeptide(L)'
;MKLRAKGIMQMQETDRKGESREMQEYFKAIEAELEKAYAVANAARQKGLDPEKKVDIPLARDMAERVNGIISAAAPSLDGNALIKRIKELEAQYGALDWRVALTIGLEVAQEKFCRFTSKKEAMEVGIRTGFTYHTLGIVSAPLEGFTELKIKKRRDGKEYVAACYAGPVRGAGGTAAAFSLLLTDYIRKNMGYSAYDADDAEIERYIVELDDYHERVTNLQYHASPEELQFLIKNIPVEIDGDPTETLEVSKNKDLPRVETNRIRGGMALVLSMLALKAPKLWKELSKWGAQFGLDDWNFLKEFLEIQKKAKAGGAATAKEESKILPNYTFISDLVAGRPVLTYPMAFGGFRLRYGRSRLSGYSAASIHPATMLVLKKYIATGTQLKLERPGKAASVTPCDTIDGPIVKLKNEDVLRLDSVEHASSLSDEIKEILFLGDILISYGDFLDRNHVLVPAGYTEEQYARELEKKTVDLFGTLDFRKMGELCDVPSDVLEGICNNKVRWVDPEISFRICASAGMPLHPRYTYYWTAINREQLAGLIRLFAEAEIIDEGIGKKSIKLILKKRKDEKRSLELIGLPHKSAPKNIVVEEPESEVLLRMFPVLQMLMSGSSQEKVAAEVNREIELVAGLEILPALKEISGIEIRDKAGTFIGARMGRPE
;
A
#
# COMPACT_ATOMS: atom_id res chain seq x y z
N MET A 1 -7.66 -46.55 -44.20
CA MET A 1 -6.50 -45.71 -43.77
C MET A 1 -6.82 -44.20 -43.80
N LYS A 2 -8.05 -43.79 -43.40
CA LYS A 2 -8.52 -42.39 -43.43
C LYS A 2 -9.46 -42.06 -42.23
N LEU A 3 -9.14 -42.59 -41.04
CA LEU A 3 -10.02 -42.52 -39.86
C LEU A 3 -9.31 -42.22 -38.53
N ARG A 4 -8.09 -41.64 -38.54
CA ARG A 4 -7.34 -41.30 -37.31
C ARG A 4 -6.90 -39.84 -37.19
N ALA A 5 -7.55 -38.91 -37.90
CA ALA A 5 -7.25 -37.48 -37.84
C ALA A 5 -8.45 -36.61 -37.40
N LYS A 6 -9.40 -37.17 -36.63
CA LYS A 6 -10.61 -36.49 -36.14
C LYS A 6 -10.71 -36.50 -34.59
N GLY A 7 -9.57 -36.37 -33.92
CA GLY A 7 -9.50 -36.38 -32.44
C GLY A 7 -9.18 -35.04 -31.79
N ILE A 8 -9.00 -33.95 -32.55
CA ILE A 8 -8.70 -32.62 -32.04
C ILE A 8 -9.65 -31.66 -32.74
N MET A 9 -10.30 -30.76 -31.98
CA MET A 9 -11.39 -29.85 -32.38
C MET A 9 -12.80 -30.45 -32.38
N GLN A 10 -13.29 -30.86 -31.20
CA GLN A 10 -14.61 -30.38 -30.81
C GLN A 10 -14.38 -29.06 -30.04
N MET A 11 -14.41 -27.94 -30.77
CA MET A 11 -14.58 -26.63 -30.16
C MET A 11 -15.98 -26.62 -29.55
N GLN A 12 -16.06 -26.87 -28.24
CA GLN A 12 -17.21 -26.39 -27.49
C GLN A 12 -17.16 -24.86 -27.55
N GLU A 13 -18.12 -24.26 -28.25
CA GLU A 13 -18.57 -22.90 -27.99
C GLU A 13 -19.04 -22.86 -26.54
N THR A 14 -18.12 -22.71 -25.61
CA THR A 14 -18.47 -22.30 -24.25
C THR A 14 -18.67 -20.79 -24.32
N ASP A 15 -19.93 -20.38 -24.47
CA ASP A 15 -20.37 -19.02 -24.18
C ASP A 15 -19.82 -18.66 -22.79
N ARG A 16 -18.73 -17.90 -22.76
CA ARG A 16 -18.13 -17.42 -21.52
C ARG A 16 -19.12 -16.39 -20.97
N LYS A 17 -19.87 -16.78 -19.93
CA LYS A 17 -20.86 -15.92 -19.27
C LYS A 17 -20.30 -14.52 -19.04
N GLY A 18 -20.88 -13.52 -19.70
CA GLY A 18 -20.60 -12.10 -19.46
C GLY A 18 -19.71 -11.40 -20.49
N GLU A 19 -19.24 -12.07 -21.55
CA GLU A 19 -18.48 -11.40 -22.62
C GLU A 19 -19.40 -10.64 -23.59
N SER A 20 -19.04 -9.41 -23.95
CA SER A 20 -19.70 -8.69 -25.04
C SER A 20 -19.31 -9.26 -26.39
N ARG A 21 -20.11 -9.02 -27.43
CA ARG A 21 -19.78 -9.40 -28.80
C ARG A 21 -18.41 -8.86 -29.24
N GLU A 22 -18.11 -7.61 -28.88
CA GLU A 22 -16.82 -6.98 -29.18
C GLU A 22 -15.65 -7.72 -28.50
N MET A 23 -15.82 -8.16 -27.26
CA MET A 23 -14.80 -8.98 -26.57
C MET A 23 -14.59 -10.33 -27.23
N GLN A 24 -15.67 -11.00 -27.66
CA GLN A 24 -15.58 -12.28 -28.35
C GLN A 24 -14.86 -12.14 -29.70
N GLU A 25 -15.17 -11.09 -30.47
CA GLU A 25 -14.49 -10.79 -31.73
C GLU A 25 -12.99 -10.49 -31.50
N TYR A 26 -12.67 -9.73 -30.44
CA TYR A 26 -11.29 -9.48 -30.03
C TYR A 26 -10.51 -10.77 -29.69
N PHE A 27 -11.09 -11.66 -28.88
CA PHE A 27 -10.41 -12.93 -28.54
C PHE A 27 -10.25 -13.85 -29.75
N LYS A 28 -11.25 -13.93 -30.63
CA LYS A 28 -11.15 -14.69 -31.89
C LYS A 28 -10.00 -14.17 -32.77
N ALA A 29 -9.81 -12.85 -32.84
CA ALA A 29 -8.69 -12.26 -33.58
C ALA A 29 -7.33 -12.68 -33.00
N ILE A 30 -7.18 -12.67 -31.67
CA ILE A 30 -5.96 -13.12 -30.99
C ILE A 30 -5.71 -14.61 -31.22
N GLU A 31 -6.73 -15.44 -31.08
CA GLU A 31 -6.62 -16.90 -31.28
C GLU A 31 -6.18 -17.23 -32.72
N ALA A 32 -6.72 -16.54 -33.72
CA ALA A 32 -6.33 -16.74 -35.11
C ALA A 32 -4.85 -16.39 -35.38
N GLU A 33 -4.34 -15.30 -34.79
CA GLU A 33 -2.92 -14.93 -34.91
C GLU A 33 -2.00 -15.89 -34.14
N LEU A 34 -2.44 -16.35 -32.96
CA LEU A 34 -1.73 -17.36 -32.17
C LEU A 34 -1.59 -18.67 -32.94
N GLU A 35 -2.67 -19.18 -33.55
CA GLU A 35 -2.65 -20.42 -34.33
C GLU A 35 -1.68 -20.34 -35.51
N LYS A 36 -1.64 -19.19 -36.21
CA LYS A 36 -0.67 -18.94 -37.29
C LYS A 36 0.77 -19.03 -36.78
N ALA A 37 1.08 -18.36 -35.67
CA ALA A 37 2.42 -18.40 -35.07
C ALA A 37 2.80 -19.82 -34.63
N TYR A 38 1.87 -20.55 -34.02
CA TYR A 38 2.09 -21.91 -33.54
C TYR A 38 2.33 -22.90 -34.69
N ALA A 39 1.65 -22.73 -35.83
CA ALA A 39 1.86 -23.53 -37.03
C ALA A 39 3.27 -23.33 -37.61
N VAL A 40 3.73 -22.08 -37.71
CA VAL A 40 5.09 -21.75 -38.16
C VAL A 40 6.14 -22.36 -37.23
N ALA A 41 5.97 -22.22 -35.91
CA ALA A 41 6.90 -22.76 -34.93
C ALA A 41 6.96 -24.29 -34.97
N ASN A 42 5.83 -24.99 -35.11
CA ASN A 42 5.82 -26.45 -35.24
C ASN A 42 6.48 -26.92 -36.54
N ALA A 43 6.24 -26.23 -37.67
CA ALA A 43 6.92 -26.55 -38.92
C ALA A 43 8.45 -26.37 -38.82
N ALA A 44 8.91 -25.41 -38.03
CA ALA A 44 10.33 -25.23 -37.73
C ALA A 44 10.88 -26.36 -36.84
N ARG A 45 10.23 -26.65 -35.69
CA ARG A 45 10.64 -27.70 -34.74
C ARG A 45 10.69 -29.10 -35.38
N GLN A 46 9.80 -29.38 -36.33
CA GLN A 46 9.78 -30.65 -37.08
C GLN A 46 11.05 -30.91 -37.91
N LYS A 47 11.86 -29.88 -38.19
CA LYS A 47 13.17 -30.06 -38.85
C LYS A 47 14.19 -30.79 -37.95
N GLY A 48 13.89 -30.96 -36.66
CA GLY A 48 14.73 -31.71 -35.73
C GLY A 48 16.05 -31.00 -35.38
N LEU A 49 16.09 -29.67 -35.49
CA LEU A 49 17.26 -28.85 -35.16
C LEU A 49 17.26 -28.36 -33.70
N ASP A 50 16.17 -28.59 -32.97
CA ASP A 50 15.94 -28.21 -31.57
C ASP A 50 15.79 -29.46 -30.68
N PRO A 51 15.90 -29.33 -29.34
CA PRO A 51 15.77 -30.46 -28.41
C PRO A 51 14.45 -31.24 -28.53
N GLU A 52 13.37 -30.54 -28.87
CA GLU A 52 12.03 -31.09 -29.05
C GLU A 52 11.54 -30.92 -30.49
N LYS A 53 10.88 -31.94 -31.04
CA LYS A 53 10.35 -31.94 -32.43
C LYS A 53 9.00 -31.24 -32.58
N LYS A 54 8.46 -30.72 -31.49
CA LYS A 54 7.20 -29.98 -31.42
C LYS A 54 7.41 -28.75 -30.54
N VAL A 55 6.51 -27.79 -30.63
CA VAL A 55 6.47 -26.69 -29.67
C VAL A 55 6.25 -27.25 -28.26
N ASP A 56 7.10 -26.83 -27.34
CA ASP A 56 7.20 -27.27 -25.95
C ASP A 56 6.52 -26.30 -24.96
N ILE A 57 5.98 -25.17 -25.46
CA ILE A 57 5.17 -24.20 -24.70
C ILE A 57 3.68 -24.52 -24.89
N PRO A 58 3.02 -25.28 -24.00
CA PRO A 58 1.63 -25.67 -24.18
C PRO A 58 0.68 -24.46 -24.12
N LEU A 59 -0.38 -24.52 -24.93
CA LEU A 59 -1.47 -23.53 -24.86
C LEU A 59 -2.43 -23.91 -23.73
N ALA A 60 -2.88 -22.91 -22.97
CA ALA A 60 -3.90 -23.07 -21.94
C ALA A 60 -4.86 -21.88 -21.99
N ARG A 61 -6.16 -22.17 -21.93
CA ARG A 61 -7.24 -21.17 -22.04
C ARG A 61 -7.60 -20.57 -20.69
N ASP A 62 -7.51 -21.36 -19.64
CA ASP A 62 -7.86 -20.95 -18.29
C ASP A 62 -6.82 -21.40 -17.26
N MET A 63 -7.05 -21.03 -16.00
CA MET A 63 -6.14 -21.37 -14.91
C MET A 63 -6.10 -22.88 -14.64
N ALA A 64 -7.23 -23.58 -14.72
CA ALA A 64 -7.29 -25.01 -14.43
C ALA A 64 -6.45 -25.80 -15.46
N GLU A 65 -6.51 -25.43 -16.73
CA GLU A 65 -5.66 -26.00 -17.78
C GLU A 65 -4.17 -25.71 -17.54
N ARG A 66 -3.81 -24.50 -17.08
CA ARG A 66 -2.42 -24.17 -16.71
C ARG A 66 -1.92 -25.02 -15.54
N VAL A 67 -2.75 -25.20 -14.51
CA VAL A 67 -2.43 -26.06 -13.36
C VAL A 67 -2.15 -27.48 -13.82
N ASN A 68 -3.05 -28.05 -14.62
CA ASN A 68 -2.84 -29.38 -15.18
C ASN A 68 -1.56 -29.45 -16.03
N GLY A 69 -1.31 -28.46 -16.90
CA GLY A 69 -0.13 -28.43 -17.77
C GLY A 69 1.18 -28.44 -16.99
N ILE A 70 1.28 -27.68 -15.90
CA ILE A 70 2.47 -27.65 -15.03
C ILE A 70 2.61 -28.96 -14.25
N ILE A 71 1.53 -29.45 -13.64
CA ILE A 71 1.59 -30.67 -12.80
C ILE A 71 1.86 -31.92 -13.63
N SER A 72 1.40 -31.97 -14.88
CA SER A 72 1.66 -33.09 -15.80
C SER A 72 3.17 -33.34 -16.01
N ALA A 73 4.03 -32.33 -15.83
CA ALA A 73 5.48 -32.50 -15.88
C ALA A 73 6.04 -33.28 -14.68
N ALA A 74 5.44 -33.11 -13.50
CA ALA A 74 5.84 -33.81 -12.27
C ALA A 74 5.09 -35.14 -12.05
N ALA A 75 3.84 -35.24 -12.53
CA ALA A 75 2.98 -36.41 -12.37
C ALA A 75 2.24 -36.73 -13.69
N PRO A 76 2.92 -37.36 -14.67
CA PRO A 76 2.32 -37.66 -15.98
C PRO A 76 1.14 -38.67 -15.92
N SER A 77 1.03 -39.44 -14.84
CA SER A 77 -0.03 -40.43 -14.60
C SER A 77 -1.34 -39.83 -14.11
N LEU A 78 -1.36 -38.53 -13.80
CA LEU A 78 -2.52 -37.85 -13.22
C LEU A 78 -3.62 -37.65 -14.27
N ASP A 79 -4.88 -37.98 -13.93
CA ASP A 79 -6.02 -37.71 -14.81
C ASP A 79 -6.32 -36.21 -14.87
N GLY A 80 -5.69 -35.54 -15.84
CA GLY A 80 -5.80 -34.10 -16.02
C GLY A 80 -7.22 -33.62 -16.36
N ASN A 81 -8.02 -34.43 -17.05
CA ASN A 81 -9.40 -34.06 -17.37
C ASN A 81 -10.28 -34.06 -16.10
N ALA A 82 -10.12 -35.10 -15.27
CA ALA A 82 -10.80 -35.17 -13.98
C ALA A 82 -10.35 -34.03 -13.05
N LEU A 83 -9.05 -33.71 -13.02
CA LEU A 83 -8.50 -32.59 -12.25
C LEU A 83 -9.10 -31.25 -12.67
N ILE A 84 -9.09 -30.93 -13.97
CA ILE A 84 -9.63 -29.66 -14.51
C ILE A 84 -11.11 -29.53 -14.16
N LYS A 85 -11.89 -30.60 -14.38
CA LYS A 85 -13.32 -30.60 -14.04
C LYS A 85 -13.53 -30.32 -12.56
N ARG A 86 -12.76 -30.99 -11.70
CA ARG A 86 -12.88 -30.84 -10.25
C ARG A 86 -12.49 -29.45 -9.76
N ILE A 87 -11.45 -28.84 -10.33
CA ILE A 87 -11.08 -27.45 -10.03
C ILE A 87 -12.27 -26.52 -10.34
N LYS A 88 -12.90 -26.65 -11.51
CA LYS A 88 -14.05 -25.82 -11.91
C LYS A 88 -15.26 -25.99 -10.98
N GLU A 89 -15.51 -27.22 -10.50
CA GLU A 89 -16.55 -27.48 -9.50
C GLU A 89 -16.25 -26.76 -8.18
N LEU A 90 -15.00 -26.82 -7.71
CA LEU A 90 -14.57 -26.15 -6.48
C LEU A 90 -14.60 -24.63 -6.63
N GLU A 91 -14.23 -24.08 -7.79
CA GLU A 91 -14.36 -22.65 -8.09
C GLU A 91 -15.82 -22.19 -8.11
N ALA A 92 -16.74 -23.02 -8.61
CA ALA A 92 -18.17 -22.73 -8.54
C ALA A 92 -18.69 -22.73 -7.09
N GLN A 93 -18.08 -23.53 -6.21
CA GLN A 93 -18.46 -23.63 -4.80
C GLN A 93 -17.87 -22.49 -3.94
N TYR A 94 -16.57 -22.23 -4.06
CA TYR A 94 -15.83 -21.31 -3.18
C TYR A 94 -15.54 -19.95 -3.82
N GLY A 95 -15.57 -19.86 -5.14
CA GLY A 95 -15.07 -18.74 -5.92
C GLY A 95 -13.71 -19.04 -6.56
N ALA A 96 -13.46 -18.44 -7.73
CA ALA A 96 -12.17 -18.51 -8.39
C ALA A 96 -11.07 -17.90 -7.51
N LEU A 97 -9.87 -18.51 -7.53
CA LEU A 97 -8.70 -18.10 -6.75
C LEU A 97 -8.82 -18.20 -5.22
N ASP A 98 -9.91 -18.76 -4.71
CA ASP A 98 -10.07 -18.99 -3.27
C ASP A 98 -9.07 -20.06 -2.78
N TRP A 99 -8.49 -19.83 -1.59
CA TRP A 99 -7.48 -20.71 -1.01
C TRP A 99 -8.04 -22.09 -0.68
N ARG A 100 -9.34 -22.18 -0.41
CA ARG A 100 -10.03 -23.44 -0.13
C ARG A 100 -10.04 -24.36 -1.34
N VAL A 101 -10.09 -23.81 -2.56
CA VAL A 101 -9.94 -24.61 -3.79
C VAL A 101 -8.56 -25.27 -3.83
N ALA A 102 -7.50 -24.49 -3.56
CA ALA A 102 -6.12 -25.00 -3.51
C ALA A 102 -5.91 -26.08 -2.45
N LEU A 103 -6.46 -25.87 -1.25
CA LEU A 103 -6.39 -26.84 -0.15
C LEU A 103 -7.12 -28.12 -0.50
N THR A 104 -8.37 -28.03 -0.96
CA THR A 104 -9.19 -29.19 -1.29
C THR A 104 -8.59 -29.97 -2.46
N ILE A 105 -8.25 -29.33 -3.57
CA ILE A 105 -7.69 -30.05 -4.72
C ILE A 105 -6.34 -30.70 -4.38
N GLY A 106 -5.49 -30.03 -3.59
CA GLY A 106 -4.22 -30.59 -3.14
C GLY A 106 -4.40 -31.83 -2.27
N LEU A 107 -5.36 -31.79 -1.33
CA LEU A 107 -5.67 -32.95 -0.49
C LEU A 107 -6.30 -34.10 -1.30
N GLU A 108 -7.21 -33.81 -2.24
CA GLU A 108 -7.84 -34.84 -3.06
C GLU A 108 -6.82 -35.57 -3.95
N VAL A 109 -5.81 -34.86 -4.45
CA VAL A 109 -4.66 -35.47 -5.14
C VAL A 109 -3.83 -36.31 -4.18
N ALA A 110 -3.51 -35.81 -2.98
CA ALA A 110 -2.76 -36.58 -1.98
C ALA A 110 -3.50 -37.83 -1.48
N GLN A 111 -4.83 -37.84 -1.56
CA GLN A 111 -5.70 -38.99 -1.27
C GLN A 111 -5.87 -39.95 -2.46
N GLU A 112 -5.12 -39.75 -3.54
CA GLU A 112 -5.12 -40.62 -4.72
C GLU A 112 -6.46 -40.69 -5.46
N LYS A 113 -7.28 -39.61 -5.43
CA LYS A 113 -8.58 -39.60 -6.11
C LYS A 113 -8.48 -39.55 -7.65
N PHE A 114 -7.35 -39.11 -8.20
CA PHE A 114 -7.14 -38.89 -9.63
C PHE A 114 -6.15 -39.87 -10.28
N CYS A 115 -5.27 -40.48 -9.49
CA CYS A 115 -4.32 -41.51 -9.91
C CYS A 115 -3.73 -42.19 -8.66
N ARG A 116 -3.05 -43.32 -8.86
CA ARG A 116 -2.27 -43.99 -7.82
C ARG A 116 -0.80 -43.57 -7.89
N PHE A 117 -0.18 -43.42 -6.74
CA PHE A 117 1.24 -43.12 -6.60
C PHE A 117 2.00 -44.33 -6.02
N THR A 118 3.32 -44.29 -6.12
CA THR A 118 4.18 -45.38 -5.60
C THR A 118 4.28 -45.35 -4.08
N SER A 119 4.08 -44.18 -3.47
CA SER A 119 4.17 -43.99 -2.02
C SER A 119 3.27 -42.86 -1.53
N LYS A 120 2.94 -42.89 -0.23
CA LYS A 120 2.23 -41.78 0.43
C LYS A 120 3.02 -40.47 0.35
N LYS A 121 4.37 -40.53 0.40
CA LYS A 121 5.25 -39.36 0.23
C LYS A 121 5.01 -38.71 -1.12
N GLU A 122 5.08 -39.49 -2.20
CA GLU A 122 4.86 -39.01 -3.56
C GLU A 122 3.46 -38.42 -3.72
N ALA A 123 2.41 -39.10 -3.21
CA ALA A 123 1.06 -38.58 -3.25
C ALA A 123 0.93 -37.21 -2.58
N MET A 124 1.51 -37.04 -1.37
CA MET A 124 1.53 -35.76 -0.67
C MET A 124 2.31 -34.68 -1.42
N GLU A 125 3.49 -35.01 -1.98
CA GLU A 125 4.28 -34.07 -2.78
C GLU A 125 3.49 -33.56 -3.98
N VAL A 126 2.88 -34.45 -4.77
CA VAL A 126 2.08 -34.06 -5.93
C VAL A 126 0.84 -33.26 -5.51
N GLY A 127 0.21 -33.60 -4.38
CA GLY A 127 -0.87 -32.82 -3.79
C GLY A 127 -0.46 -31.40 -3.41
N ILE A 128 0.68 -31.24 -2.73
CA ILE A 128 1.25 -29.93 -2.37
C ILE A 128 1.55 -29.12 -3.64
N ARG A 129 2.21 -29.73 -4.63
CA ARG A 129 2.52 -29.07 -5.91
C ARG A 129 1.25 -28.61 -6.61
N THR A 130 0.19 -29.43 -6.61
CA THR A 130 -1.09 -29.10 -7.27
C THR A 130 -1.76 -27.89 -6.63
N GLY A 131 -1.95 -27.91 -5.31
CA GLY A 131 -2.56 -26.77 -4.61
C GLY A 131 -1.69 -25.50 -4.71
N PHE A 132 -0.36 -25.65 -4.63
CA PHE A 132 0.57 -24.53 -4.77
C PHE A 132 0.55 -23.93 -6.19
N THR A 133 0.43 -24.77 -7.21
CA THR A 133 0.29 -24.33 -8.62
C THR A 133 -1.02 -23.59 -8.84
N TYR A 134 -2.12 -24.08 -8.30
CA TYR A 134 -3.40 -23.38 -8.37
C TYR A 134 -3.31 -22.00 -7.70
N HIS A 135 -2.75 -21.94 -6.49
CA HIS A 135 -2.62 -20.68 -5.75
C HIS A 135 -1.69 -19.66 -6.44
N THR A 136 -0.73 -20.14 -7.24
CA THR A 136 0.17 -19.31 -8.06
C THR A 136 -0.34 -19.10 -9.49
N LEU A 137 -1.62 -19.36 -9.76
CA LEU A 137 -2.28 -19.18 -11.07
C LEU A 137 -1.72 -20.04 -12.22
N GLY A 138 -0.83 -20.98 -11.89
CA GLY A 138 -0.07 -21.76 -12.86
C GLY A 138 0.80 -20.91 -13.79
N ILE A 139 1.43 -19.85 -13.28
CA ILE A 139 2.30 -18.95 -14.08
C ILE A 139 3.75 -18.88 -13.58
N VAL A 140 4.11 -19.62 -12.54
CA VAL A 140 5.45 -19.60 -11.94
C VAL A 140 6.01 -21.02 -11.79
N SER A 141 7.34 -21.16 -11.81
CA SER A 141 8.01 -22.46 -11.65
C SER A 141 8.14 -22.92 -10.19
N ALA A 142 7.86 -22.07 -9.22
CA ALA A 142 8.08 -22.37 -7.80
C ALA A 142 7.40 -23.67 -7.28
N PRO A 143 6.21 -24.07 -7.73
CA PRO A 143 5.66 -25.38 -7.39
C PRO A 143 6.48 -26.56 -7.89
N LEU A 144 7.28 -26.40 -8.95
CA LEU A 144 8.15 -27.44 -9.50
C LEU A 144 9.59 -27.34 -8.96
N GLU A 145 10.17 -26.15 -9.03
CA GLU A 145 11.60 -25.91 -8.75
C GLU A 145 11.85 -25.32 -7.35
N GLY A 146 10.84 -24.65 -6.78
CA GLY A 146 10.94 -23.97 -5.49
C GLY A 146 10.66 -24.90 -4.32
N PHE A 147 9.62 -25.72 -4.42
CA PHE A 147 9.37 -26.85 -3.51
C PHE A 147 10.07 -28.09 -4.08
N THR A 148 11.11 -28.58 -3.40
CA THR A 148 11.97 -29.65 -3.93
C THR A 148 11.43 -31.02 -3.56
N GLU A 149 11.16 -31.29 -2.29
CA GLU A 149 10.61 -32.55 -1.79
C GLU A 149 9.97 -32.43 -0.41
N LEU A 150 9.34 -33.51 0.06
CA LEU A 150 8.76 -33.65 1.40
C LEU A 150 9.46 -34.76 2.19
N LYS A 151 10.32 -34.43 3.15
CA LYS A 151 10.97 -35.46 3.99
C LYS A 151 10.03 -35.91 5.12
N ILE A 152 9.97 -37.23 5.37
CA ILE A 152 9.28 -37.80 6.54
C ILE A 152 10.33 -38.07 7.61
N LYS A 153 10.19 -37.42 8.76
CA LYS A 153 11.18 -37.44 9.86
C LYS A 153 10.52 -37.86 11.17
N LYS A 154 11.34 -38.16 12.18
CA LYS A 154 10.88 -38.56 13.52
C LYS A 154 11.00 -37.44 14.54
N ARG A 155 9.92 -37.25 15.29
CA ARG A 155 9.85 -36.41 16.48
C ARG A 155 10.66 -37.01 17.62
N ARG A 156 10.90 -36.22 18.68
CA ARG A 156 11.55 -36.75 19.89
C ARG A 156 10.72 -37.81 20.60
N ASP A 157 9.39 -37.76 20.47
CA ASP A 157 8.45 -38.78 20.96
C ASP A 157 8.33 -40.01 20.03
N GLY A 158 9.11 -40.06 18.94
CA GLY A 158 9.15 -41.16 17.98
C GLY A 158 8.07 -41.12 16.89
N LYS A 159 7.09 -40.22 16.98
CA LYS A 159 6.04 -40.08 15.94
C LYS A 159 6.62 -39.47 14.66
N GLU A 160 5.97 -39.74 13.54
CA GLU A 160 6.36 -39.19 12.25
C GLU A 160 5.75 -37.80 12.02
N TYR A 161 6.54 -36.91 11.44
CA TYR A 161 6.14 -35.59 10.96
C TYR A 161 6.76 -35.33 9.58
N VAL A 162 6.39 -34.21 8.94
CA VAL A 162 6.90 -33.85 7.62
C VAL A 162 7.75 -32.57 7.64
N ALA A 163 8.75 -32.53 6.77
CA ALA A 163 9.58 -31.36 6.49
C ALA A 163 9.45 -30.97 5.02
N ALA A 164 9.05 -29.72 4.76
CA ALA A 164 8.93 -29.19 3.41
C ALA A 164 10.26 -28.61 2.97
N CYS A 165 10.89 -29.21 1.96
CA CYS A 165 12.18 -28.76 1.45
C CYS A 165 12.00 -27.71 0.35
N TYR A 166 12.70 -26.59 0.47
CA TYR A 166 12.65 -25.48 -0.48
C TYR A 166 14.03 -25.12 -1.04
N ALA A 167 14.03 -24.62 -2.28
CA ALA A 167 15.20 -24.08 -2.97
C ALA A 167 14.99 -22.60 -3.36
N GLY A 168 16.08 -21.94 -3.78
CA GLY A 168 16.09 -20.53 -4.19
C GLY A 168 14.98 -20.10 -5.18
N PRO A 169 14.58 -20.93 -6.18
CA PRO A 169 13.50 -20.60 -7.11
C PRO A 169 12.14 -20.32 -6.44
N VAL A 170 11.92 -20.72 -5.18
CA VAL A 170 10.70 -20.38 -4.41
C VAL A 170 10.45 -18.87 -4.34
N ARG A 171 11.50 -18.05 -4.49
CA ARG A 171 11.40 -16.58 -4.59
C ARG A 171 10.44 -16.13 -5.70
N GLY A 172 10.35 -16.89 -6.79
CA GLY A 172 9.47 -16.63 -7.92
C GLY A 172 7.98 -16.79 -7.61
N ALA A 173 7.61 -17.54 -6.57
CA ALA A 173 6.20 -17.72 -6.16
C ALA A 173 5.55 -16.40 -5.69
N GLY A 174 6.37 -15.46 -5.21
CA GLY A 174 5.91 -14.33 -4.42
C GLY A 174 5.61 -14.71 -2.97
N GLY A 175 5.59 -13.71 -2.09
CA GLY A 175 5.58 -13.97 -0.64
C GLY A 175 4.33 -14.64 -0.11
N THR A 176 3.15 -14.30 -0.63
CA THR A 176 1.89 -14.90 -0.16
C THR A 176 1.84 -16.38 -0.50
N ALA A 177 2.26 -16.75 -1.71
CA ALA A 177 2.21 -18.13 -2.15
C ALA A 177 3.26 -19.01 -1.44
N ALA A 178 4.47 -18.48 -1.20
CA ALA A 178 5.49 -19.16 -0.40
C ALA A 178 5.06 -19.38 1.06
N ALA A 179 4.35 -18.44 1.67
CA ALA A 179 3.79 -18.63 3.01
C ALA A 179 2.61 -19.63 2.99
N PHE A 180 1.75 -19.54 1.96
CA PHE A 180 0.62 -20.45 1.77
C PHE A 180 1.05 -21.91 1.54
N SER A 181 2.19 -22.16 0.89
CA SER A 181 2.66 -23.54 0.65
C SER A 181 2.95 -24.30 1.95
N LEU A 182 3.32 -23.60 3.03
CA LEU A 182 3.46 -24.20 4.36
C LEU A 182 2.10 -24.54 4.98
N LEU A 183 1.12 -23.64 4.86
CA LEU A 183 -0.26 -23.89 5.28
C LEU A 183 -0.88 -25.09 4.52
N LEU A 184 -0.63 -25.17 3.22
CA LEU A 184 -1.08 -26.29 2.39
C LEU A 184 -0.40 -27.60 2.80
N THR A 185 0.91 -27.58 3.03
CA THR A 185 1.65 -28.75 3.54
C THR A 185 1.08 -29.20 4.88
N ASP A 186 0.77 -28.25 5.77
CA ASP A 186 0.18 -28.53 7.07
C ASP A 186 -1.21 -29.17 6.97
N TYR A 187 -2.05 -28.63 6.09
CA TYR A 187 -3.36 -29.19 5.81
C TYR A 187 -3.26 -30.63 5.32
N ILE A 188 -2.36 -30.91 4.37
CA ILE A 188 -2.17 -32.25 3.81
C ILE A 188 -1.59 -33.20 4.88
N ARG A 189 -0.51 -32.83 5.58
CA ARG A 189 0.14 -33.71 6.57
C ARG A 189 -0.80 -34.10 7.70
N LYS A 190 -1.63 -33.16 8.18
CA LYS A 190 -2.64 -33.42 9.22
C LYS A 190 -3.68 -34.44 8.75
N ASN A 191 -4.21 -34.27 7.55
CA ASN A 191 -5.21 -35.19 6.97
C ASN A 191 -4.62 -36.55 6.55
N MET A 192 -3.31 -36.63 6.35
CA MET A 192 -2.60 -37.87 6.01
C MET A 192 -2.05 -38.61 7.24
N GLY A 193 -2.29 -38.09 8.45
CA GLY A 193 -1.98 -38.76 9.72
C GLY A 193 -0.60 -38.46 10.31
N TYR A 194 0.08 -37.40 9.87
CA TYR A 194 1.38 -37.00 10.38
C TYR A 194 1.26 -35.98 11.52
N SER A 195 2.11 -36.13 12.53
CA SER A 195 2.17 -35.23 13.69
C SER A 195 2.72 -33.86 13.32
N ALA A 196 2.44 -32.86 14.16
CA ALA A 196 3.03 -31.53 14.04
C ALA A 196 4.54 -31.57 14.39
N TYR A 197 5.31 -30.69 13.76
CA TYR A 197 6.72 -30.48 14.06
C TYR A 197 6.92 -30.03 15.51
N ASP A 198 7.95 -30.58 16.16
CA ASP A 198 8.34 -30.30 17.55
C ASP A 198 9.76 -29.72 17.60
N ALA A 199 9.92 -28.47 17.15
CA ALA A 199 11.19 -27.76 17.18
C ALA A 199 11.76 -27.73 18.61
N ASP A 200 13.03 -28.11 18.76
CA ASP A 200 13.77 -27.91 19.99
C ASP A 200 14.51 -26.55 20.00
N ASP A 201 15.02 -26.16 21.18
CA ASP A 201 15.67 -24.87 21.35
C ASP A 201 16.90 -24.70 20.44
N ALA A 202 17.65 -25.78 20.16
CA ALA A 202 18.83 -25.71 19.31
C ALA A 202 18.47 -25.51 17.84
N GLU A 203 17.37 -26.12 17.39
CA GLU A 203 16.81 -25.93 16.05
C GLU A 203 16.23 -24.52 15.89
N ILE A 204 15.52 -24.00 16.89
CA ILE A 204 14.99 -22.63 16.88
C ILE A 204 16.14 -21.62 16.73
N GLU A 205 17.18 -21.75 17.55
CA GLU A 205 18.39 -20.93 17.45
C GLU A 205 19.09 -21.09 16.10
N ARG A 206 19.11 -22.30 15.53
CA ARG A 206 19.65 -22.54 14.18
C ARG A 206 18.88 -21.76 13.12
N TYR A 207 17.55 -21.73 13.14
CA TYR A 207 16.76 -20.95 12.20
C TYR A 207 17.03 -19.44 12.34
N ILE A 208 17.14 -18.93 13.57
CA ILE A 208 17.44 -17.51 13.84
C ILE A 208 18.79 -17.14 13.23
N VAL A 209 19.84 -17.88 13.61
CA VAL A 209 21.21 -17.66 13.14
C VAL A 209 21.31 -17.80 11.62
N GLU A 210 20.68 -18.80 11.03
CA GLU A 210 20.75 -19.04 9.60
C GLU A 210 20.00 -17.97 8.78
N LEU A 211 18.91 -17.41 9.33
CA LEU A 211 18.21 -16.28 8.72
C LEU A 211 19.06 -15.01 8.74
N ASP A 212 19.74 -14.74 9.87
CA ASP A 212 20.67 -13.61 10.02
C ASP A 212 21.86 -13.76 9.07
N ASP A 213 22.52 -14.92 9.08
CA ASP A 213 23.63 -15.24 8.19
C ASP A 213 23.24 -15.07 6.71
N TYR A 214 22.05 -15.53 6.32
CA TYR A 214 21.57 -15.34 4.95
C TYR A 214 21.29 -13.87 4.62
N HIS A 215 20.67 -13.12 5.54
CA HIS A 215 20.38 -11.69 5.33
C HIS A 215 21.66 -10.87 5.15
N GLU A 216 22.63 -11.07 6.04
CA GLU A 216 23.84 -10.25 6.12
C GLU A 216 24.90 -10.66 5.09
N ARG A 217 25.05 -11.97 4.84
CA ARG A 217 26.20 -12.50 4.08
C ARG A 217 25.84 -12.96 2.67
N VAL A 218 24.54 -13.08 2.34
CA VAL A 218 24.08 -13.61 1.04
C VAL A 218 23.20 -12.59 0.31
N THR A 219 22.03 -12.26 0.87
CA THR A 219 21.11 -11.28 0.27
C THR A 219 20.14 -10.72 1.30
N ASN A 220 19.89 -9.41 1.24
CA ASN A 220 18.86 -8.78 2.08
C ASN A 220 17.49 -9.42 1.83
N LEU A 221 16.91 -9.93 2.92
CA LEU A 221 15.58 -10.48 2.95
C LEU A 221 14.52 -9.40 2.73
N GLN A 222 13.33 -9.84 2.31
CA GLN A 222 12.23 -8.90 2.15
C GLN A 222 11.68 -8.39 3.48
N TYR A 223 11.76 -9.23 4.50
CA TYR A 223 11.45 -8.94 5.88
C TYR A 223 12.44 -9.73 6.73
N HIS A 224 13.24 -9.01 7.49
CA HIS A 224 14.14 -9.60 8.47
C HIS A 224 13.42 -9.51 9.81
N ALA A 225 12.83 -10.63 10.22
CA ALA A 225 12.07 -10.69 11.46
C ALA A 225 13.04 -10.68 12.64
N SER A 226 12.63 -10.09 13.77
CA SER A 226 13.47 -10.07 14.96
C SER A 226 13.65 -11.46 15.56
N PRO A 227 14.70 -11.70 16.37
CA PRO A 227 14.87 -12.97 17.09
C PRO A 227 13.63 -13.36 17.93
N GLU A 228 12.96 -12.38 18.55
CA GLU A 228 11.71 -12.61 19.30
C GLU A 228 10.56 -13.07 18.40
N GLU A 229 10.39 -12.44 17.23
CA GLU A 229 9.40 -12.88 16.24
C GLU A 229 9.67 -14.31 15.77
N LEU A 230 10.93 -14.62 15.45
CA LEU A 230 11.34 -15.93 14.94
C LEU A 230 11.17 -17.02 16.00
N GLN A 231 11.63 -16.77 17.23
CA GLN A 231 11.49 -17.71 18.33
C GLN A 231 10.02 -18.12 18.54
N PHE A 232 9.10 -17.14 18.54
CA PHE A 232 7.68 -17.42 18.65
C PHE A 232 7.14 -18.18 17.42
N LEU A 233 7.51 -17.74 16.21
CA LEU A 233 7.01 -18.32 14.97
C LEU A 233 7.43 -19.78 14.78
N ILE A 234 8.71 -20.09 14.97
CA ILE A 234 9.29 -21.43 14.76
C ILE A 234 8.78 -22.41 15.82
N LYS A 235 8.61 -21.95 17.06
CA LYS A 235 8.06 -22.77 18.14
C LYS A 235 6.64 -23.25 17.88
N ASN A 236 5.86 -22.48 17.11
CA ASN A 236 4.44 -22.76 16.88
C ASN A 236 4.13 -23.29 15.47
N ILE A 237 5.06 -23.23 14.52
CA ILE A 237 4.79 -23.72 13.16
C ILE A 237 4.70 -25.26 13.15
N PRO A 238 3.62 -25.84 12.61
CA PRO A 238 3.40 -27.29 12.67
C PRO A 238 4.15 -28.11 11.60
N VAL A 239 4.88 -27.46 10.70
CA VAL A 239 5.64 -28.06 9.60
C VAL A 239 7.06 -27.55 9.66
N GLU A 240 8.04 -28.45 9.56
CA GLU A 240 9.44 -28.04 9.47
C GLU A 240 9.72 -27.41 8.10
N ILE A 241 10.40 -26.26 8.09
CA ILE A 241 10.85 -25.59 6.86
C ILE A 241 12.30 -26.03 6.62
N ASP A 242 12.52 -26.90 5.67
CA ASP A 242 13.85 -27.41 5.34
C ASP A 242 14.26 -27.00 3.92
N GLY A 243 15.42 -27.46 3.47
CA GLY A 243 15.90 -27.23 2.12
C GLY A 243 17.33 -27.68 1.93
N ASP A 244 17.70 -27.87 0.68
CA ASP A 244 19.09 -28.13 0.33
C ASP A 244 19.95 -26.87 0.58
N PRO A 245 21.25 -27.03 0.89
CA PRO A 245 22.14 -25.89 1.02
C PRO A 245 22.30 -25.22 -0.35
N THR A 246 21.84 -23.97 -0.45
CA THR A 246 21.95 -23.18 -1.68
C THR A 246 23.27 -22.41 -1.76
N GLU A 247 23.94 -22.25 -0.62
CA GLU A 247 25.19 -21.51 -0.51
C GLU A 247 26.35 -22.40 -0.10
N THR A 248 27.57 -22.00 -0.46
CA THR A 248 28.80 -22.67 0.02
C THR A 248 29.16 -22.28 1.46
N LEU A 249 28.57 -21.19 1.97
CA LEU A 249 28.83 -20.65 3.30
C LEU A 249 28.21 -21.52 4.38
N GLU A 250 28.95 -21.73 5.46
CA GLU A 250 28.45 -22.35 6.68
C GLU A 250 27.73 -21.35 7.58
N VAL A 251 26.78 -21.87 8.36
CA VAL A 251 26.15 -21.14 9.47
C VAL A 251 27.19 -20.82 10.54
N SER A 252 27.03 -19.66 11.16
CA SER A 252 27.96 -19.14 12.16
C SER A 252 27.88 -19.88 13.50
N LYS A 253 26.72 -20.45 13.84
CA LYS A 253 26.47 -21.25 15.06
C LYS A 253 25.48 -22.40 14.81
N ASN A 254 25.32 -23.28 15.81
CA ASN A 254 24.35 -24.39 15.81
C ASN A 254 24.55 -25.39 14.65
N LYS A 255 25.79 -25.87 14.52
CA LYS A 255 26.20 -26.92 13.58
C LYS A 255 25.88 -28.31 14.12
N ASP A 256 25.83 -29.29 13.21
CA ASP A 256 25.72 -30.72 13.49
C ASP A 256 24.47 -31.11 14.29
N LEU A 257 23.34 -30.44 14.00
CA LEU A 257 22.07 -30.77 14.64
C LEU A 257 21.50 -32.09 14.08
N PRO A 258 20.97 -32.99 14.94
CA PRO A 258 20.54 -34.33 14.51
C PRO A 258 19.53 -34.36 13.37
N ARG A 259 18.67 -33.34 13.28
CA ARG A 259 17.62 -33.23 12.27
C ARG A 259 17.97 -32.26 11.14
N VAL A 260 19.15 -31.63 11.14
CA VAL A 260 19.57 -30.72 10.06
C VAL A 260 20.76 -31.33 9.34
N GLU A 261 20.55 -31.81 8.12
CA GLU A 261 21.52 -32.60 7.35
C GLU A 261 22.74 -31.81 6.87
N THR A 262 22.75 -30.48 7.03
CA THR A 262 23.80 -29.59 6.53
C THR A 262 24.18 -28.50 7.52
N ASN A 263 25.46 -28.13 7.51
CA ASN A 263 25.98 -26.94 8.19
C ASN A 263 26.03 -25.71 7.28
N ARG A 264 25.62 -25.84 6.02
CA ARG A 264 25.56 -24.73 5.05
C ARG A 264 24.20 -24.04 5.06
N ILE A 265 24.20 -22.79 4.60
CA ILE A 265 23.01 -21.95 4.55
C ILE A 265 22.00 -22.50 3.52
N ARG A 266 20.77 -22.71 3.98
CA ARG A 266 19.61 -23.14 3.21
C ARG A 266 18.80 -21.91 2.78
N GLY A 267 19.15 -21.32 1.64
CA GLY A 267 18.51 -20.07 1.17
C GLY A 267 17.02 -20.21 0.87
N GLY A 268 16.56 -21.37 0.38
CA GLY A 268 15.13 -21.65 0.20
C GLY A 268 14.34 -21.60 1.51
N MET A 269 14.88 -22.19 2.57
CA MET A 269 14.33 -22.11 3.93
C MET A 269 14.25 -20.65 4.40
N ALA A 270 15.37 -19.91 4.31
CA ALA A 270 15.44 -18.51 4.76
C ALA A 270 14.42 -17.61 4.04
N LEU A 271 14.25 -17.81 2.72
CA LEU A 271 13.27 -17.09 1.92
C LEU A 271 11.85 -17.39 2.37
N VAL A 272 11.48 -18.65 2.58
CA VAL A 272 10.13 -19.05 2.99
C VAL A 272 9.81 -18.57 4.41
N LEU A 273 10.75 -18.73 5.36
CA LEU A 273 10.60 -18.24 6.73
C LEU A 273 10.39 -16.72 6.77
N SER A 274 11.18 -15.96 6.01
CA SER A 274 10.98 -14.52 5.83
C SER A 274 9.61 -14.17 5.24
N MET A 275 9.11 -14.96 4.28
CA MET A 275 7.81 -14.73 3.66
C MET A 275 6.66 -15.04 4.61
N LEU A 276 6.77 -16.11 5.41
CA LEU A 276 5.78 -16.46 6.43
C LEU A 276 5.63 -15.31 7.44
N ALA A 277 6.73 -14.83 8.02
CA ALA A 277 6.71 -13.72 8.96
C ALA A 277 6.12 -12.44 8.32
N LEU A 278 6.49 -12.13 7.07
CA LEU A 278 5.98 -10.95 6.35
C LEU A 278 4.48 -11.05 6.01
N LYS A 279 3.98 -12.26 5.69
CA LYS A 279 2.62 -12.47 5.19
C LYS A 279 1.65 -13.01 6.23
N ALA A 280 2.09 -13.23 7.46
CA ALA A 280 1.25 -13.56 8.61
C ALA A 280 -0.05 -12.73 8.70
N PRO A 281 -0.07 -11.39 8.49
CA PRO A 281 -1.32 -10.62 8.56
C PRO A 281 -2.36 -11.04 7.51
N LYS A 282 -1.90 -11.41 6.30
CA LYS A 282 -2.77 -11.85 5.20
C LYS A 282 -3.23 -13.29 5.40
N LEU A 283 -2.35 -14.17 5.88
CA LEU A 283 -2.71 -15.55 6.24
C LEU A 283 -3.77 -15.56 7.34
N TRP A 284 -3.54 -14.80 8.43
CA TRP A 284 -4.47 -14.72 9.55
C TRP A 284 -5.84 -14.18 9.14
N LYS A 285 -5.89 -13.15 8.26
CA LYS A 285 -7.16 -12.60 7.74
C LYS A 285 -8.04 -13.67 7.09
N GLU A 286 -7.45 -14.55 6.30
CA GLU A 286 -8.21 -15.60 5.60
C GLU A 286 -8.53 -16.75 6.56
N LEU A 287 -7.56 -17.20 7.35
CA LEU A 287 -7.75 -18.28 8.33
C LEU A 287 -8.77 -17.92 9.41
N SER A 288 -8.87 -16.67 9.84
CA SER A 288 -9.88 -16.25 10.82
C SER A 288 -11.31 -16.36 10.30
N LYS A 289 -11.51 -16.44 8.97
CA LYS A 289 -12.84 -16.59 8.35
C LYS A 289 -13.25 -18.06 8.18
N TRP A 290 -12.33 -18.90 7.73
CA TRP A 290 -12.64 -20.26 7.30
C TRP A 290 -11.69 -21.35 7.82
N GLY A 291 -10.61 -21.00 8.52
CA GLY A 291 -9.58 -21.94 8.98
C GLY A 291 -10.13 -23.08 9.84
N ALA A 292 -11.06 -22.80 10.75
CA ALA A 292 -11.71 -23.80 11.59
C ALA A 292 -12.48 -24.86 10.77
N GLN A 293 -13.08 -24.49 9.63
CA GLN A 293 -13.80 -25.42 8.75
C GLN A 293 -12.86 -26.44 8.08
N PHE A 294 -11.57 -26.11 8.00
CA PHE A 294 -10.52 -26.93 7.41
C PHE A 294 -9.61 -27.55 8.48
N GLY A 295 -9.96 -27.42 9.77
CA GLY A 295 -9.17 -27.96 10.89
C GLY A 295 -7.78 -27.31 11.02
N LEU A 296 -7.66 -26.04 10.66
CA LEU A 296 -6.41 -25.27 10.71
C LEU A 296 -6.29 -24.41 11.98
N ASP A 297 -6.95 -24.80 13.06
CA ASP A 297 -6.92 -24.10 14.36
C ASP A 297 -5.52 -24.00 14.97
N ASP A 298 -4.62 -24.91 14.58
CA ASP A 298 -3.21 -24.88 14.98
C ASP A 298 -2.52 -23.58 14.54
N TRP A 299 -3.04 -22.87 13.53
CA TRP A 299 -2.51 -21.57 13.06
C TRP A 299 -3.04 -20.35 13.83
N ASN A 300 -3.86 -20.56 14.86
CA ASN A 300 -4.37 -19.46 15.70
C ASN A 300 -3.27 -18.69 16.43
N PHE A 301 -2.06 -19.27 16.57
CA PHE A 301 -0.88 -18.57 17.09
C PHE A 301 -0.54 -17.31 16.28
N LEU A 302 -0.94 -17.23 15.00
CA LEU A 302 -0.71 -16.04 14.18
C LEU A 302 -1.31 -14.78 14.81
N LYS A 303 -2.42 -14.90 15.57
CA LYS A 303 -2.99 -13.77 16.30
C LYS A 303 -2.01 -13.16 17.29
N GLU A 304 -1.33 -14.00 18.06
CA GLU A 304 -0.33 -13.58 19.05
C GLU A 304 0.96 -13.10 18.37
N PHE A 305 1.40 -13.80 17.32
CA PHE A 305 2.54 -13.38 16.50
C PHE A 305 2.37 -11.95 15.96
N LEU A 306 1.15 -11.58 15.52
CA LEU A 306 0.88 -10.25 15.00
C LEU A 306 1.04 -9.13 16.05
N GLU A 307 0.75 -9.41 17.32
CA GLU A 307 0.97 -8.45 18.40
C GLU A 307 2.47 -8.26 18.70
N ILE A 308 3.25 -9.35 18.68
CA ILE A 308 4.72 -9.30 18.80
C ILE A 308 5.31 -8.49 17.63
N GLN A 309 4.92 -8.84 16.41
CA GLN A 309 5.36 -8.17 15.20
C GLN A 309 5.02 -6.67 15.20
N LYS A 310 3.82 -6.29 15.65
CA LYS A 310 3.41 -4.88 15.71
C LYS A 310 4.33 -4.07 16.63
N LYS A 311 4.75 -4.62 17.76
CA LYS A 311 5.70 -3.99 18.69
C LYS A 311 7.10 -3.88 18.07
N ALA A 312 7.59 -4.95 17.44
CA ALA A 312 8.90 -4.97 16.78
C ALA A 312 9.02 -3.90 15.68
N LYS A 313 8.00 -3.77 14.82
CA LYS A 313 7.99 -2.79 13.71
C LYS A 313 7.95 -1.33 14.15
N ALA A 314 7.53 -1.05 15.38
CA ALA A 314 7.45 0.30 15.94
C ALA A 314 8.80 0.86 16.41
N GLY A 315 9.88 0.06 16.42
CA GLY A 315 11.24 0.55 16.69
C GLY A 315 11.42 1.21 18.05
N GLY A 316 10.70 0.78 19.08
CA GLY A 316 10.77 1.35 20.44
C GLY A 316 9.99 2.67 20.62
N ALA A 317 9.38 3.23 19.57
CA ALA A 317 8.52 4.42 19.66
C ALA A 317 7.16 4.15 20.34
N ALA A 318 6.93 2.93 20.81
CA ALA A 318 5.72 2.51 21.52
C ALA A 318 5.57 3.15 22.92
N THR A 319 6.49 4.03 23.34
CA THR A 319 6.45 4.76 24.62
C THR A 319 5.70 6.09 24.56
N ALA A 320 5.17 6.50 23.40
CA ALA A 320 4.39 7.74 23.25
C ALA A 320 2.90 7.47 22.98
N LYS A 321 2.08 7.62 24.03
CA LYS A 321 0.61 7.55 24.10
C LYS A 321 0.00 6.19 23.70
N GLU A 322 -0.36 5.41 24.73
CA GLU A 322 -1.16 4.17 24.67
C GLU A 322 -2.52 4.30 23.95
N GLU A 323 -2.92 5.50 23.51
CA GLU A 323 -4.21 5.76 22.85
C GLU A 323 -4.16 5.74 21.31
N SER A 324 -2.99 5.73 20.67
CA SER A 324 -2.93 5.71 19.20
C SER A 324 -3.14 4.29 18.64
N LYS A 325 -4.27 4.05 17.97
CA LYS A 325 -4.55 2.75 17.30
C LYS A 325 -3.52 2.39 16.23
N ILE A 326 -2.81 3.39 15.69
CA ILE A 326 -1.89 3.28 14.56
C ILE A 326 -0.50 3.75 14.99
N LEU A 327 0.46 2.83 14.99
CA LEU A 327 1.86 3.11 15.34
C LEU A 327 2.70 3.44 14.09
N PRO A 328 3.78 4.21 14.21
CA PRO A 328 4.80 4.35 13.16
C PRO A 328 5.40 3.00 12.78
N ASN A 329 5.74 2.80 11.50
CA ASN A 329 6.40 1.58 11.03
C ASN A 329 7.76 1.91 10.41
N TYR A 330 8.84 1.43 11.04
CA TYR A 330 10.21 1.71 10.61
C TYR A 330 10.80 0.65 9.66
N THR A 331 10.09 -0.45 9.37
CA THR A 331 10.59 -1.55 8.52
C THR A 331 11.00 -1.06 7.12
N PHE A 332 10.34 -0.04 6.58
CA PHE A 332 10.69 0.44 5.23
C PHE A 332 12.09 1.05 5.17
N ILE A 333 12.64 1.59 6.26
CA ILE A 333 13.98 2.21 6.31
C ILE A 333 15.07 1.37 6.99
N SER A 334 14.80 0.13 7.41
CA SER A 334 15.82 -0.73 8.06
C SER A 334 17.05 -0.95 7.16
N ASP A 335 16.82 -1.22 5.88
CA ASP A 335 17.88 -1.63 4.95
C ASP A 335 18.25 -0.47 4.01
N LEU A 336 19.05 0.47 4.49
CA LEU A 336 19.51 1.60 3.68
C LEU A 336 20.62 1.16 2.73
N VAL A 337 20.38 1.37 1.44
CA VAL A 337 21.37 1.12 0.39
C VAL A 337 21.88 2.48 -0.07
N ALA A 338 23.20 2.60 -0.23
CA ALA A 338 23.81 3.82 -0.76
C ALA A 338 23.14 4.26 -2.07
N GLY A 339 22.91 5.57 -2.22
CA GLY A 339 22.24 6.15 -3.40
C GLY A 339 20.71 6.05 -3.41
N ARG A 340 20.07 5.44 -2.39
CA ARG A 340 18.60 5.39 -2.26
C ARG A 340 18.13 6.30 -1.11
N PRO A 341 17.73 7.55 -1.41
CA PRO A 341 17.41 8.52 -0.36
C PRO A 341 16.17 8.10 0.45
N VAL A 342 16.22 8.37 1.76
CA VAL A 342 15.02 8.46 2.59
C VAL A 342 14.34 9.78 2.27
N LEU A 343 13.08 9.72 1.84
CA LEU A 343 12.33 10.92 1.46
C LEU A 343 11.61 11.51 2.67
N THR A 344 11.04 10.66 3.51
CA THR A 344 10.38 11.05 4.76
C THR A 344 10.36 9.90 5.76
N TYR A 345 10.50 10.26 7.03
CA TYR A 345 10.34 9.34 8.17
C TYR A 345 8.86 8.93 8.34
N PRO A 346 8.60 7.80 9.02
CA PRO A 346 7.23 7.34 9.25
C PRO A 346 6.40 8.36 10.03
N MET A 347 5.18 8.62 9.54
CA MET A 347 4.23 9.60 10.11
C MET A 347 4.80 11.01 10.35
N ALA A 348 5.93 11.38 9.71
CA ALA A 348 6.54 12.68 9.89
C ALA A 348 5.70 13.79 9.22
N PHE A 349 5.38 14.83 9.98
CA PHE A 349 4.67 15.99 9.48
C PHE A 349 5.47 16.67 8.37
N GLY A 350 4.83 17.00 7.24
CA GLY A 350 5.54 17.49 6.05
C GLY A 350 6.00 16.39 5.08
N GLY A 351 5.82 15.12 5.44
CA GLY A 351 6.04 13.99 4.53
C GLY A 351 5.02 13.94 3.38
N PHE A 352 4.86 12.77 2.78
CA PHE A 352 3.81 12.56 1.78
C PHE A 352 2.44 12.48 2.46
N ARG A 353 1.56 13.44 2.21
CA ARG A 353 0.21 13.41 2.77
C ARG A 353 -0.63 12.33 2.10
N LEU A 354 -1.26 11.46 2.88
CA LEU A 354 -2.14 10.44 2.33
C LEU A 354 -3.41 11.08 1.74
N ARG A 355 -3.64 10.79 0.45
CA ARG A 355 -4.92 11.00 -0.23
C ARG A 355 -5.42 9.66 -0.74
N TYR A 356 -6.61 9.25 -0.32
CA TYR A 356 -7.23 8.05 -0.87
C TYR A 356 -7.73 8.32 -2.29
N GLY A 357 -7.37 7.46 -3.23
CA GLY A 357 -7.90 7.54 -4.58
C GLY A 357 -7.12 6.70 -5.58
N ARG A 358 -7.60 6.69 -6.81
CA ARG A 358 -6.99 5.95 -7.92
C ARG A 358 -7.01 6.83 -9.16
N SER A 359 -5.84 7.13 -9.71
CA SER A 359 -5.69 7.79 -11.00
C SER A 359 -5.79 6.74 -12.13
N ARG A 360 -5.80 7.19 -13.37
CA ARG A 360 -5.72 6.30 -14.54
C ARG A 360 -4.45 5.44 -14.55
N LEU A 361 -3.39 5.91 -13.89
CA LEU A 361 -2.07 5.29 -13.87
C LEU A 361 -1.77 4.57 -12.53
N SER A 362 -2.63 4.72 -11.52
CA SER A 362 -2.41 4.14 -10.19
C SER A 362 -3.41 3.02 -9.83
N GLY A 363 -3.23 2.44 -8.63
CA GLY A 363 -3.85 1.19 -8.21
C GLY A 363 -2.98 -0.02 -8.59
N TYR A 364 -3.43 -1.23 -8.26
CA TYR A 364 -2.63 -2.46 -8.45
C TYR A 364 -1.20 -2.34 -7.89
N SER A 365 -1.04 -1.76 -6.70
CA SER A 365 0.27 -1.45 -6.09
C SER A 365 1.06 -0.29 -6.73
N ALA A 366 0.46 0.51 -7.61
CA ALA A 366 1.02 1.80 -8.01
C ALA A 366 0.36 2.94 -7.21
N ALA A 367 1.19 3.89 -6.77
CA ALA A 367 0.78 5.14 -6.14
C ALA A 367 1.05 6.31 -7.09
N SER A 368 0.41 7.46 -6.86
CA SER A 368 0.77 8.68 -7.60
C SER A 368 1.25 9.80 -6.69
N ILE A 369 2.20 10.59 -7.19
CA ILE A 369 2.63 11.85 -6.55
C ILE A 369 2.60 12.98 -7.58
N HIS A 370 2.62 14.22 -7.10
CA HIS A 370 2.64 15.37 -7.99
C HIS A 370 3.96 15.44 -8.78
N PRO A 371 3.93 15.73 -10.10
CA PRO A 371 5.15 15.88 -10.91
C PRO A 371 6.11 16.95 -10.40
N ALA A 372 5.60 18.05 -9.82
CA ALA A 372 6.45 19.05 -9.14
C ALA A 372 7.27 18.42 -8.01
N THR A 373 6.69 17.48 -7.24
CA THR A 373 7.40 16.75 -6.18
C THR A 373 8.56 15.94 -6.75
N MET A 374 8.38 15.30 -7.90
CA MET A 374 9.46 14.55 -8.57
C MET A 374 10.65 15.47 -8.93
N LEU A 375 10.37 16.70 -9.38
CA LEU A 375 11.40 17.68 -9.72
C LEU A 375 12.13 18.23 -8.51
N VAL A 376 11.41 18.65 -7.45
CA VAL A 376 12.05 19.20 -6.24
C VAL A 376 12.87 18.16 -5.49
N LEU A 377 12.54 16.87 -5.65
CA LEU A 377 13.34 15.74 -5.19
C LEU A 377 14.54 15.46 -6.12
N LYS A 378 15.04 16.47 -6.83
CA LYS A 378 16.20 16.42 -7.72
C LYS A 378 16.14 15.28 -8.75
N LYS A 379 14.93 14.94 -9.21
CA LYS A 379 14.68 13.87 -10.20
C LYS A 379 15.18 12.48 -9.74
N TYR A 380 15.32 12.25 -8.43
CA TYR A 380 15.54 10.90 -7.90
C TYR A 380 14.33 9.99 -8.12
N ILE A 381 13.13 10.58 -8.20
CA ILE A 381 11.88 9.88 -8.46
C ILE A 381 11.43 10.21 -9.88
N ALA A 382 11.22 9.16 -10.65
CA ALA A 382 10.70 9.21 -12.00
C ALA A 382 9.49 8.26 -12.14
N THR A 383 8.87 8.25 -13.32
CA THR A 383 7.69 7.41 -13.55
C THR A 383 8.10 5.95 -13.61
N GLY A 384 7.57 5.12 -12.72
CA GLY A 384 7.97 3.73 -12.57
C GLY A 384 8.94 3.48 -11.41
N THR A 385 9.56 4.54 -10.87
CA THR A 385 10.42 4.40 -9.68
C THR A 385 9.62 3.78 -8.54
N GLN A 386 10.15 2.69 -7.99
CA GLN A 386 9.59 2.04 -6.83
C GLN A 386 9.93 2.84 -5.57
N LEU A 387 8.93 3.23 -4.80
CA LEU A 387 9.10 3.66 -3.42
C LEU A 387 8.89 2.47 -2.48
N LYS A 388 9.73 2.36 -1.44
CA LYS A 388 9.39 1.58 -0.26
C LYS A 388 8.59 2.46 0.66
N LEU A 389 7.39 2.01 1.02
CA LEU A 389 6.41 2.77 1.78
C LEU A 389 6.29 2.21 3.19
N GLU A 390 5.96 3.10 4.12
CA GLU A 390 5.57 2.75 5.48
C GLU A 390 4.29 1.91 5.51
N ARG A 391 3.30 2.29 4.70
CA ARG A 391 1.95 1.71 4.62
C ARG A 391 1.28 2.11 3.29
N PRO A 392 0.22 1.42 2.83
CA PRO A 392 -0.36 0.19 3.37
C PRO A 392 0.44 -1.07 3.02
N GLY A 393 1.39 -0.97 2.09
CA GLY A 393 2.22 -2.08 1.64
C GLY A 393 3.69 -1.72 1.64
N LYS A 394 4.54 -2.74 1.47
CA LYS A 394 6.00 -2.60 1.49
C LYS A 394 6.55 -1.66 0.42
N ALA A 395 5.91 -1.64 -0.75
CA ALA A 395 6.38 -0.87 -1.89
C ALA A 395 5.22 -0.48 -2.80
N ALA A 396 5.42 0.61 -3.54
CA ALA A 396 4.57 1.02 -4.64
C ALA A 396 5.42 1.54 -5.80
N SER A 397 5.00 1.25 -7.04
CA SER A 397 5.50 1.96 -8.21
C SER A 397 4.91 3.37 -8.24
N VAL A 398 5.69 4.39 -8.57
CA VAL A 398 5.23 5.77 -8.58
C VAL A 398 4.84 6.21 -9.98
N THR A 399 3.71 6.91 -10.08
CA THR A 399 3.20 7.52 -11.31
C THR A 399 2.89 9.00 -11.08
N PRO A 400 2.84 9.83 -12.13
CA PRO A 400 2.47 11.22 -12.01
C PRO A 400 0.95 11.41 -11.83
N CYS A 401 0.56 12.38 -11.01
CA CYS A 401 -0.80 12.92 -10.94
C CYS A 401 -0.74 14.43 -10.66
N ASP A 402 -1.13 15.24 -11.63
CA ASP A 402 -1.09 16.71 -11.58
C ASP A 402 -2.34 17.33 -10.91
N THR A 403 -3.35 16.51 -10.59
CA THR A 403 -4.59 16.96 -9.95
C THR A 403 -4.57 16.89 -8.42
N ILE A 404 -3.47 16.45 -7.80
CA ILE A 404 -3.30 16.39 -6.33
C ILE A 404 -2.36 17.50 -5.84
N ASP A 405 -2.23 17.70 -4.53
CA ASP A 405 -1.46 18.82 -4.00
C ASP A 405 0.05 18.56 -4.19
N GLY A 406 0.76 19.56 -4.73
CA GLY A 406 2.21 19.54 -4.90
C GLY A 406 2.97 19.88 -3.63
N PRO A 407 4.31 20.04 -3.71
CA PRO A 407 5.12 20.35 -2.56
C PRO A 407 4.96 21.82 -2.13
N ILE A 408 5.21 22.08 -0.85
CA ILE A 408 5.39 23.43 -0.30
C ILE A 408 6.86 23.58 0.08
N VAL A 409 7.50 24.64 -0.41
CA VAL A 409 8.93 24.84 -0.30
C VAL A 409 9.26 26.19 0.30
N LYS A 410 10.39 26.26 0.98
CA LYS A 410 11.04 27.48 1.41
C LYS A 410 12.25 27.73 0.52
N LEU A 411 12.31 28.91 -0.09
CA LEU A 411 13.41 29.32 -0.96
C LEU A 411 14.60 29.87 -0.16
N LYS A 412 15.75 30.08 -0.82
CA LYS A 412 16.95 30.69 -0.22
C LYS A 412 16.71 32.10 0.31
N ASN A 413 15.83 32.87 -0.34
CA ASN A 413 15.37 34.18 0.12
C ASN A 413 14.34 34.10 1.28
N GLU A 414 14.02 32.88 1.72
CA GLU A 414 13.08 32.54 2.79
C GLU A 414 11.59 32.74 2.48
N ASP A 415 11.24 33.00 1.21
CA ASP A 415 9.87 32.91 0.70
C ASP A 415 9.35 31.48 0.84
N VAL A 416 8.07 31.35 1.13
CA VAL A 416 7.35 30.08 1.19
C VAL A 416 6.34 30.05 0.06
N LEU A 417 6.40 29.00 -0.76
CA LEU A 417 5.57 28.86 -1.96
C LEU A 417 5.00 27.44 -2.05
N ARG A 418 3.77 27.33 -2.51
CA ARG A 418 3.22 26.05 -2.99
C ARG A 418 3.52 25.91 -4.48
N LEU A 419 4.03 24.75 -4.89
CA LEU A 419 4.36 24.47 -6.28
C LEU A 419 3.30 23.56 -6.91
N ASP A 420 2.33 24.20 -7.58
CA ASP A 420 1.17 23.52 -8.18
C ASP A 420 1.41 23.11 -9.65
N SER A 421 2.60 23.35 -10.22
CA SER A 421 2.89 23.01 -11.63
C SER A 421 4.36 22.60 -11.86
N VAL A 422 4.60 21.89 -12.97
CA VAL A 422 5.94 21.44 -13.39
C VAL A 422 6.82 22.63 -13.77
N GLU A 423 6.25 23.61 -14.47
CA GLU A 423 6.94 24.81 -14.94
C GLU A 423 7.44 25.64 -13.77
N HIS A 424 6.57 25.86 -12.77
CA HIS A 424 6.93 26.61 -11.57
C HIS A 424 8.03 25.89 -10.79
N ALA A 425 7.90 24.57 -10.59
CA ALA A 425 8.91 23.77 -9.90
C ALA A 425 10.26 23.74 -10.62
N SER A 426 10.26 23.66 -11.95
CA SER A 426 11.49 23.66 -12.75
C SER A 426 12.23 25.00 -12.69
N SER A 427 11.50 26.12 -12.57
CA SER A 427 12.11 27.45 -12.50
C SER A 427 12.77 27.76 -11.14
N LEU A 428 12.36 27.05 -10.08
CA LEU A 428 12.78 27.33 -8.71
C LEU A 428 13.61 26.20 -8.07
N SER A 429 13.83 25.08 -8.75
CA SER A 429 14.45 23.89 -8.15
C SER A 429 15.79 24.17 -7.47
N ASP A 430 16.60 25.05 -8.07
CA ASP A 430 17.93 25.41 -7.56
C ASP A 430 17.85 26.43 -6.41
N GLU A 431 16.72 27.11 -6.24
CA GLU A 431 16.47 28.13 -5.22
C GLU A 431 15.82 27.56 -3.96
N ILE A 432 15.47 26.27 -3.93
CA ILE A 432 14.88 25.62 -2.76
C ILE A 432 15.93 25.45 -1.66
N LYS A 433 15.65 26.01 -0.47
CA LYS A 433 16.44 25.86 0.75
C LYS A 433 15.93 24.70 1.62
N GLU A 434 14.62 24.54 1.73
CA GLU A 434 13.96 23.52 2.54
C GLU A 434 12.65 23.09 1.87
N ILE A 435 12.37 21.79 1.83
CA ILE A 435 11.05 21.27 1.43
C ILE A 435 10.25 21.10 2.72
N LEU A 436 9.22 21.92 2.89
CA LEU A 436 8.37 21.90 4.10
C LEU A 436 7.35 20.78 4.01
N PHE A 437 6.78 20.57 2.81
CA PHE A 437 5.82 19.52 2.52
C PHE A 437 6.15 18.83 1.20
N LEU A 438 6.16 17.50 1.16
CA LEU A 438 6.34 16.74 -0.09
C LEU A 438 5.10 16.78 -0.99
N GLY A 439 3.94 17.16 -0.46
CA GLY A 439 2.66 17.11 -1.14
C GLY A 439 1.94 15.77 -0.96
N ASP A 440 0.98 15.49 -1.82
CA ASP A 440 0.13 14.31 -1.72
C ASP A 440 0.81 13.03 -2.26
N ILE A 441 0.50 11.90 -1.63
CA ILE A 441 0.61 10.57 -2.23
C ILE A 441 -0.79 9.95 -2.34
N LEU A 442 -1.17 9.65 -3.58
CA LEU A 442 -2.45 9.05 -3.93
C LEU A 442 -2.34 7.52 -3.86
N ILE A 443 -3.06 6.92 -2.90
CA ILE A 443 -3.05 5.46 -2.68
C ILE A 443 -4.47 4.91 -2.78
N SER A 444 -4.64 3.81 -3.52
CA SER A 444 -5.94 3.19 -3.70
C SER A 444 -6.43 2.49 -2.43
N TYR A 445 -7.72 2.59 -2.15
CA TYR A 445 -8.39 1.76 -1.13
C TYR A 445 -8.11 0.26 -1.34
N GLY A 446 -8.05 -0.19 -2.61
CA GLY A 446 -7.78 -1.59 -2.94
C GLY A 446 -6.44 -2.10 -2.39
N ASP A 447 -5.43 -1.23 -2.29
CA ASP A 447 -4.14 -1.60 -1.72
C ASP A 447 -4.26 -1.80 -0.19
N PHE A 448 -5.00 -0.95 0.53
CA PHE A 448 -5.29 -1.19 1.95
C PHE A 448 -6.04 -2.50 2.17
N LEU A 449 -7.08 -2.75 1.36
CA LEU A 449 -7.90 -3.96 1.44
C LEU A 449 -7.07 -5.23 1.21
N ASP A 450 -6.22 -5.25 0.17
CA ASP A 450 -5.41 -6.43 -0.17
C ASP A 450 -4.33 -6.73 0.88
N ARG A 451 -3.70 -5.70 1.47
CA ARG A 451 -2.65 -5.87 2.49
C ARG A 451 -3.21 -6.10 3.90
N ASN A 452 -4.54 -6.09 4.05
CA ASN A 452 -5.21 -6.15 5.36
C ASN A 452 -4.76 -5.03 6.31
N HIS A 453 -4.48 -3.86 5.76
CA HIS A 453 -4.07 -2.71 6.56
C HIS A 453 -5.32 -1.93 6.99
N VAL A 454 -5.36 -1.48 8.25
CA VAL A 454 -6.43 -0.60 8.73
C VAL A 454 -6.39 0.72 7.97
N LEU A 455 -7.57 1.29 7.67
CA LEU A 455 -7.61 2.64 7.13
C LEU A 455 -7.09 3.62 8.19
N VAL A 456 -6.30 4.58 7.72
CA VAL A 456 -5.79 5.68 8.53
C VAL A 456 -6.49 6.99 8.13
N PRO A 457 -6.59 7.98 9.01
CA PRO A 457 -7.20 9.26 8.66
C PRO A 457 -6.51 9.88 7.44
N ALA A 458 -7.30 10.23 6.41
CA ALA A 458 -6.81 11.01 5.27
C ALA A 458 -6.97 12.50 5.57
N GLY A 459 -6.13 13.33 4.95
CA GLY A 459 -6.29 14.77 5.02
C GLY A 459 -7.55 15.24 4.30
N TYR A 460 -8.09 16.40 4.68
CA TYR A 460 -9.25 16.98 4.01
C TYR A 460 -8.94 17.36 2.54
N THR A 461 -9.78 16.94 1.60
CA THR A 461 -9.56 17.08 0.15
C THR A 461 -10.79 17.57 -0.58
N GLU A 462 -10.59 18.01 -1.82
CA GLU A 462 -11.64 18.52 -2.70
C GLU A 462 -12.73 17.47 -2.96
N GLU A 463 -12.38 16.19 -3.08
CA GLU A 463 -13.37 15.13 -3.29
C GLU A 463 -14.27 14.95 -2.07
N GLN A 464 -13.73 15.11 -0.85
CA GLN A 464 -14.54 15.08 0.37
C GLN A 464 -15.45 16.31 0.44
N TYR A 465 -14.91 17.50 0.17
CA TYR A 465 -15.69 18.75 0.12
C TYR A 465 -16.86 18.65 -0.88
N ALA A 466 -16.61 18.11 -2.07
CA ALA A 466 -17.62 17.88 -3.10
C ALA A 466 -18.79 16.99 -2.61
N ARG A 467 -18.50 15.93 -1.85
CA ARG A 467 -19.52 15.05 -1.27
C ARG A 467 -20.24 15.67 -0.09
N GLU A 468 -19.54 16.47 0.72
CA GLU A 468 -20.16 17.25 1.78
C GLU A 468 -21.11 18.31 1.22
N LEU A 469 -20.75 18.96 0.10
CA LEU A 469 -21.60 19.94 -0.60
C LEU A 469 -22.86 19.28 -1.18
N GLU A 470 -22.70 18.13 -1.84
CA GLU A 470 -23.82 17.33 -2.36
C GLU A 470 -24.79 16.94 -1.24
N LYS A 471 -24.25 16.36 -0.15
CA LYS A 471 -25.03 15.98 1.02
C LYS A 471 -25.74 17.18 1.63
N LYS A 472 -25.03 18.29 1.83
CA LYS A 472 -25.60 19.49 2.43
C LYS A 472 -26.72 20.09 1.60
N THR A 473 -26.59 20.05 0.28
CA THR A 473 -27.64 20.48 -0.66
C THR A 473 -28.90 19.63 -0.48
N VAL A 474 -28.74 18.30 -0.43
CA VAL A 474 -29.87 17.38 -0.19
C VAL A 474 -30.48 17.59 1.19
N ASP A 475 -29.68 17.76 2.24
CA ASP A 475 -30.16 17.99 3.61
C ASP A 475 -30.97 19.29 3.72
N LEU A 476 -30.62 20.34 2.97
CA LEU A 476 -31.31 21.63 2.99
C LEU A 476 -32.59 21.64 2.14
N PHE A 477 -32.59 20.96 0.99
CA PHE A 477 -33.66 21.10 -0.01
C PHE A 477 -34.44 19.80 -0.31
N GLY A 478 -34.09 18.68 0.34
CA GLY A 478 -34.67 17.36 0.12
C GLY A 478 -34.28 16.68 -1.20
N THR A 479 -33.58 17.38 -2.09
CA THR A 479 -33.12 16.91 -3.40
C THR A 479 -31.80 17.59 -3.76
N LEU A 480 -31.08 17.04 -4.74
CA LEU A 480 -29.84 17.65 -5.22
C LEU A 480 -30.17 18.81 -6.19
N ASP A 481 -30.39 20.02 -5.63
CA ASP A 481 -30.77 21.22 -6.38
C ASP A 481 -29.74 22.35 -6.20
N PHE A 482 -28.77 22.42 -7.12
CA PHE A 482 -27.73 23.45 -7.11
C PHE A 482 -28.26 24.85 -7.46
N ARG A 483 -29.47 24.99 -8.00
CA ARG A 483 -30.05 26.32 -8.24
C ARG A 483 -30.42 26.96 -6.92
N LYS A 484 -31.14 26.22 -6.05
CA LYS A 484 -31.49 26.69 -4.70
C LYS A 484 -30.26 26.89 -3.83
N MET A 485 -29.29 26.00 -3.91
CA MET A 485 -28.01 26.17 -3.20
C MET A 485 -27.27 27.43 -3.70
N GLY A 486 -27.29 27.65 -5.02
CA GLY A 486 -26.71 28.83 -5.64
C GLY A 486 -27.38 30.11 -5.19
N GLU A 487 -28.71 30.14 -5.14
CA GLU A 487 -29.49 31.28 -4.60
C GLU A 487 -29.18 31.54 -3.12
N LEU A 488 -29.06 30.50 -2.30
CA LEU A 488 -28.74 30.62 -0.87
C LEU A 488 -27.34 31.19 -0.62
N CYS A 489 -26.35 30.74 -1.39
CA CYS A 489 -24.96 31.18 -1.24
C CYS A 489 -24.62 32.40 -2.11
N ASP A 490 -25.54 32.82 -2.97
CA ASP A 490 -25.34 33.73 -4.12
C ASP A 490 -24.10 33.34 -4.95
N VAL A 491 -24.03 32.04 -5.30
CA VAL A 491 -22.97 31.44 -6.14
C VAL A 491 -23.63 30.84 -7.38
N PRO A 492 -23.08 31.00 -8.59
CA PRO A 492 -23.62 30.38 -9.79
C PRO A 492 -23.75 28.85 -9.66
N SER A 493 -24.90 28.31 -10.05
CA SER A 493 -25.21 26.88 -9.86
C SER A 493 -24.27 25.94 -10.63
N ASP A 494 -23.76 26.40 -11.77
CA ASP A 494 -22.78 25.67 -12.60
C ASP A 494 -21.42 25.55 -11.91
N VAL A 495 -21.02 26.54 -11.10
CA VAL A 495 -19.82 26.45 -10.26
C VAL A 495 -20.01 25.39 -9.18
N LEU A 496 -21.16 25.36 -8.50
CA LEU A 496 -21.47 24.37 -7.47
C LEU A 496 -21.55 22.95 -8.05
N GLU A 497 -22.22 22.78 -9.20
CA GLU A 497 -22.24 21.52 -9.94
C GLU A 497 -20.83 21.11 -10.40
N GLY A 498 -20.02 22.08 -10.82
CA GLY A 498 -18.62 21.90 -11.19
C GLY A 498 -17.76 21.36 -10.04
N ILE A 499 -17.95 21.88 -8.82
CA ILE A 499 -17.30 21.37 -7.60
C ILE A 499 -17.73 19.92 -7.34
N CYS A 500 -19.04 19.65 -7.30
CA CYS A 500 -19.55 18.30 -6.98
C CYS A 500 -19.12 17.22 -7.98
N ASN A 501 -18.99 17.59 -9.25
CA ASN A 501 -18.53 16.70 -10.32
C ASN A 501 -17.00 16.73 -10.54
N ASN A 502 -16.24 17.38 -9.65
CA ASN A 502 -14.78 17.53 -9.72
C ASN A 502 -14.26 18.17 -11.02
N LYS A 503 -15.09 18.95 -11.73
CA LYS A 503 -14.68 19.75 -12.89
C LYS A 503 -14.03 21.06 -12.47
N VAL A 504 -14.42 21.59 -11.30
CA VAL A 504 -13.84 22.77 -10.66
C VAL A 504 -13.12 22.31 -9.41
N ARG A 505 -11.78 22.38 -9.41
CA ARG A 505 -10.96 21.91 -8.27
C ARG A 505 -10.94 22.90 -7.12
N TRP A 506 -10.98 24.20 -7.41
CA TRP A 506 -11.09 25.25 -6.41
C TRP A 506 -11.81 26.46 -7.00
N VAL A 507 -12.36 27.26 -6.10
CA VAL A 507 -13.04 28.53 -6.38
C VAL A 507 -12.32 29.65 -5.66
N ASP A 508 -12.56 30.91 -6.02
CA ASP A 508 -12.00 32.06 -5.29
C ASP A 508 -12.34 32.03 -3.79
N PRO A 509 -11.49 32.60 -2.91
CA PRO A 509 -11.74 32.61 -1.47
C PRO A 509 -13.11 33.18 -1.13
N GLU A 510 -13.50 34.27 -1.78
CA GLU A 510 -14.81 34.91 -1.62
C GLU A 510 -15.98 33.91 -1.78
N ILE A 511 -15.95 33.08 -2.83
CA ILE A 511 -16.96 32.04 -3.07
C ILE A 511 -16.94 31.01 -1.94
N SER A 512 -15.76 30.55 -1.52
CA SER A 512 -15.64 29.61 -0.40
C SER A 512 -16.27 30.16 0.87
N PHE A 513 -15.98 31.40 1.24
CA PHE A 513 -16.51 32.01 2.47
C PHE A 513 -18.02 32.27 2.40
N ARG A 514 -18.57 32.60 1.22
CA ARG A 514 -20.02 32.72 1.02
C ARG A 514 -20.72 31.40 1.26
N ILE A 515 -20.17 30.29 0.74
CA ILE A 515 -20.71 28.95 0.98
C ILE A 515 -20.61 28.58 2.47
N CYS A 516 -19.51 28.92 3.14
CA CYS A 516 -19.38 28.72 4.59
C CYS A 516 -20.44 29.49 5.38
N ALA A 517 -20.60 30.78 5.11
CA ALA A 517 -21.51 31.65 5.85
C ALA A 517 -22.99 31.28 5.64
N SER A 518 -23.40 31.04 4.40
CA SER A 518 -24.81 30.78 4.07
C SER A 518 -25.24 29.34 4.35
N ALA A 519 -24.36 28.36 4.13
CA ALA A 519 -24.72 26.95 4.23
C ALA A 519 -24.07 26.23 5.43
N GLY A 520 -23.18 26.86 6.18
CA GLY A 520 -22.47 26.19 7.28
C GLY A 520 -21.55 25.06 6.80
N MET A 521 -21.08 25.15 5.55
CA MET A 521 -20.05 24.25 5.03
C MET A 521 -18.68 24.60 5.64
N PRO A 522 -17.78 23.62 5.79
CA PRO A 522 -16.39 23.90 6.15
C PRO A 522 -15.68 24.75 5.10
N LEU A 523 -14.54 25.35 5.48
CA LEU A 523 -13.68 26.07 4.54
C LEU A 523 -13.17 25.13 3.44
N HIS A 524 -13.09 25.62 2.20
CA HIS A 524 -12.60 24.82 1.09
C HIS A 524 -11.16 24.30 1.35
N PRO A 525 -10.83 23.03 1.02
CA PRO A 525 -9.52 22.43 1.29
C PRO A 525 -8.32 23.19 0.73
N ARG A 526 -8.52 23.96 -0.35
CA ARG A 526 -7.49 24.82 -0.97
C ARG A 526 -7.02 25.97 -0.08
N TYR A 527 -7.89 26.42 0.83
CA TYR A 527 -7.68 27.53 1.76
C TYR A 527 -7.53 27.06 3.21
N THR A 528 -7.48 25.75 3.42
CA THR A 528 -7.26 25.15 4.74
C THR A 528 -5.78 24.84 4.91
N TYR A 529 -5.14 25.47 5.90
CA TYR A 529 -3.73 25.27 6.22
C TYR A 529 -3.52 24.09 7.18
N TYR A 530 -2.26 23.69 7.39
CA TYR A 530 -1.89 22.60 8.29
C TYR A 530 -1.89 23.05 9.75
N TRP A 531 -3.03 23.52 10.26
CA TRP A 531 -3.15 24.07 11.62
C TRP A 531 -2.77 23.08 12.72
N THR A 532 -2.96 21.79 12.48
CA THR A 532 -2.57 20.70 13.39
C THR A 532 -1.05 20.48 13.47
N ALA A 533 -0.25 21.19 12.66
CA ALA A 533 1.22 21.17 12.71
C ALA A 533 1.81 21.95 13.88
N ILE A 534 1.03 22.87 14.47
CA ILE A 534 1.47 23.79 15.52
C ILE A 534 0.73 23.51 16.83
N ASN A 535 1.36 23.87 17.94
CA ASN A 535 0.75 23.81 19.26
C ASN A 535 -0.01 25.10 19.60
N ARG A 536 -0.66 25.11 20.78
CA ARG A 536 -1.52 26.21 21.24
C ARG A 536 -0.70 27.49 21.47
N GLU A 537 0.52 27.37 22.00
CA GLU A 537 1.42 28.49 22.23
C GLU A 537 1.84 29.17 20.92
N GLN A 538 2.13 28.36 19.89
CA GLN A 538 2.46 28.83 18.56
C GLN A 538 1.28 29.54 17.89
N LEU A 539 0.06 29.00 18.01
CA LEU A 539 -1.15 29.65 17.49
C LEU A 539 -1.43 30.99 18.21
N ALA A 540 -1.30 31.02 19.54
CA ALA A 540 -1.41 32.27 20.30
C ALA A 540 -0.35 33.30 19.89
N GLY A 541 0.88 32.86 19.56
CA GLY A 541 1.92 33.70 19.00
C GLY A 541 1.53 34.30 17.64
N LEU A 542 0.90 33.52 16.77
CA LEU A 542 0.37 34.00 15.49
C LEU A 542 -0.75 35.03 15.66
N ILE A 543 -1.68 34.81 16.58
CA ILE A 543 -2.75 35.79 16.88
C ILE A 543 -2.17 37.13 17.31
N ARG A 544 -1.17 37.12 18.20
CA ARG A 544 -0.44 38.34 18.60
C ARG A 544 0.29 38.98 17.42
N LEU A 545 0.86 38.18 16.53
CA LEU A 545 1.50 38.69 15.32
C LEU A 545 0.49 39.38 14.39
N PHE A 546 -0.69 38.79 14.21
CA PHE A 546 -1.78 39.34 13.39
C PHE A 546 -2.33 40.64 13.98
N ALA A 547 -2.38 40.77 15.30
CA ALA A 547 -2.76 42.01 15.98
C ALA A 547 -1.82 43.20 15.71
N GLU A 548 -0.59 42.92 15.28
CA GLU A 548 0.42 43.92 14.93
C GLU A 548 0.56 44.10 13.40
N ALA A 549 -0.33 43.51 12.60
CA ALA A 549 -0.25 43.56 11.16
C ALA A 549 -0.55 44.95 10.60
N GLU A 550 0.23 45.36 9.61
CA GLU A 550 -0.10 46.50 8.75
C GLU A 550 -0.81 45.99 7.50
N ILE A 551 -2.01 46.52 7.23
CA ILE A 551 -2.88 46.08 6.13
C ILE A 551 -2.81 47.12 5.03
N ILE A 552 -2.34 46.73 3.85
CA ILE A 552 -2.25 47.59 2.68
C ILE A 552 -3.32 47.17 1.69
N ASP A 553 -4.24 48.07 1.39
CA ASP A 553 -5.23 47.94 0.33
C ASP A 553 -4.76 48.71 -0.91
N GLU A 554 -4.21 48.01 -1.89
CA GLU A 554 -3.72 48.60 -3.15
C GLU A 554 -4.89 48.82 -4.13
N GLY A 555 -5.89 49.63 -3.76
CA GLY A 555 -7.12 49.78 -4.55
C GLY A 555 -7.15 50.96 -5.52
N ILE A 556 -6.78 50.75 -6.80
CA ILE A 556 -7.55 51.09 -8.03
C ILE A 556 -7.07 50.16 -9.17
N GLY A 557 -7.87 49.15 -9.54
CA GLY A 557 -7.70 48.33 -10.76
C GLY A 557 -7.52 46.82 -10.54
N LYS A 558 -6.93 46.39 -9.42
CA LYS A 558 -6.94 45.01 -8.91
C LYS A 558 -7.16 45.08 -7.41
N LYS A 559 -8.18 44.41 -6.87
CA LYS A 559 -8.25 44.17 -5.42
C LYS A 559 -7.02 43.34 -5.07
N SER A 560 -6.11 43.85 -4.25
CA SER A 560 -5.00 43.05 -3.72
C SER A 560 -4.66 43.52 -2.31
N ILE A 561 -5.25 42.86 -1.31
CA ILE A 561 -4.96 43.10 0.10
C ILE A 561 -3.63 42.43 0.45
N LYS A 562 -2.71 43.16 1.08
CA LYS A 562 -1.45 42.63 1.61
C LYS A 562 -1.40 42.77 3.13
N LEU A 563 -0.96 41.71 3.80
CA LEU A 563 -0.67 41.74 5.24
C LEU A 563 0.84 41.82 5.45
N ILE A 564 1.30 42.90 6.08
CA ILE A 564 2.69 43.10 6.46
C ILE A 564 2.83 42.74 7.94
N LEU A 565 3.51 41.62 8.21
CA LEU A 565 3.73 41.10 9.56
C LEU A 565 5.17 41.33 9.98
N LYS A 566 5.41 41.64 11.25
CA LYS A 566 6.79 41.75 11.77
C LYS A 566 7.47 40.40 11.74
N LYS A 567 8.71 40.36 11.22
CA LYS A 567 9.47 39.12 11.14
C LYS A 567 10.05 38.76 12.51
N ARG A 568 9.41 37.82 13.19
CA ARG A 568 9.90 37.16 14.41
C ARG A 568 10.19 35.69 14.12
N LYS A 569 11.26 35.14 14.70
CA LYS A 569 11.79 33.81 14.34
C LYS A 569 10.78 32.70 14.56
N ASP A 570 10.13 32.69 15.72
CA ASP A 570 9.25 31.59 16.13
C ASP A 570 7.93 31.62 15.34
N GLU A 571 7.34 32.80 15.17
CA GLU A 571 6.12 32.97 14.38
C GLU A 571 6.36 32.77 12.88
N LYS A 572 7.52 33.19 12.34
CA LYS A 572 7.91 32.82 10.97
C LYS A 572 7.94 31.30 10.81
N ARG A 573 8.48 30.57 11.80
CA ARG A 573 8.47 29.11 11.76
C ARG A 573 7.05 28.55 11.88
N SER A 574 6.19 29.12 12.71
CA SER A 574 4.78 28.71 12.78
C SER A 574 4.07 28.89 11.43
N LEU A 575 4.30 30.00 10.71
CA LEU A 575 3.75 30.21 9.36
C LEU A 575 4.29 29.18 8.34
N GLU A 576 5.57 28.82 8.43
CA GLU A 576 6.17 27.74 7.63
C GLU A 576 5.55 26.38 7.93
N LEU A 577 5.34 26.06 9.22
CA LEU A 577 4.80 24.77 9.67
C LEU A 577 3.33 24.57 9.27
N ILE A 578 2.52 25.63 9.27
CA ILE A 578 1.15 25.52 8.75
C ILE A 578 1.10 25.51 7.21
N GLY A 579 2.25 25.72 6.54
CA GLY A 579 2.35 25.73 5.09
C GLY A 579 1.72 26.95 4.43
N LEU A 580 1.72 28.11 5.09
CA LEU A 580 1.16 29.36 4.54
C LEU A 580 2.14 29.97 3.52
N PRO A 581 1.76 30.13 2.23
CA PRO A 581 2.56 30.91 1.28
C PRO A 581 2.77 32.36 1.72
N HIS A 582 4.00 32.85 1.67
CA HIS A 582 4.35 34.23 2.01
C HIS A 582 5.73 34.62 1.48
N LYS A 583 5.93 35.93 1.25
CA LYS A 583 7.23 36.50 0.92
C LYS A 583 7.96 36.94 2.19
N SER A 584 9.28 36.88 2.16
CA SER A 584 10.15 37.22 3.28
C SER A 584 11.03 38.43 2.92
N ALA A 585 10.84 39.52 3.66
CA ALA A 585 11.72 40.69 3.62
C ALA A 585 12.66 40.70 4.86
N PRO A 586 13.69 41.57 4.91
CA PRO A 586 14.64 41.58 6.03
C PRO A 586 14.00 41.79 7.41
N LYS A 587 12.95 42.63 7.51
CA LYS A 587 12.26 42.95 8.77
C LYS A 587 10.81 42.48 8.83
N ASN A 588 10.22 42.14 7.70
CA ASN A 588 8.79 41.88 7.57
C ASN A 588 8.53 40.57 6.80
N ILE A 589 7.36 40.02 7.00
CA ILE A 589 6.76 38.93 6.23
C ILE A 589 5.58 39.53 5.49
N VAL A 590 5.45 39.26 4.20
CA VAL A 590 4.37 39.78 3.37
C VAL A 590 3.50 38.61 2.93
N VAL A 591 2.24 38.61 3.37
CA VAL A 591 1.22 37.68 2.91
C VAL A 591 0.38 38.39 1.85
N GLU A 592 0.31 37.82 0.66
CA GLU A 592 -0.44 38.33 -0.48
C GLU A 592 -1.69 37.48 -0.72
N GLU A 593 -2.53 37.88 -1.67
CA GLU A 593 -3.70 37.11 -2.06
C GLU A 593 -3.33 35.80 -2.78
N PRO A 594 -4.15 34.74 -2.63
CA PRO A 594 -5.40 34.68 -1.86
C PRO A 594 -5.23 34.53 -0.34
N GLU A 595 -4.03 34.22 0.15
CA GLU A 595 -3.78 33.88 1.55
C GLU A 595 -4.13 35.02 2.53
N SER A 596 -3.84 36.26 2.16
CA SER A 596 -4.16 37.46 2.96
C SER A 596 -5.66 37.62 3.19
N GLU A 597 -6.48 37.43 2.16
CA GLU A 597 -7.94 37.47 2.25
C GLU A 597 -8.47 36.37 3.17
N VAL A 598 -7.92 35.16 3.04
CA VAL A 598 -8.30 34.03 3.90
C VAL A 598 -8.02 34.34 5.37
N LEU A 599 -6.82 34.84 5.70
CA LEU A 599 -6.48 35.19 7.08
C LEU A 599 -7.34 36.32 7.61
N LEU A 600 -7.57 37.36 6.82
CA LEU A 600 -8.44 38.48 7.19
C LEU A 600 -9.85 38.02 7.55
N ARG A 601 -10.42 37.09 6.77
CA ARG A 601 -11.76 36.55 7.06
C ARG A 601 -11.77 35.54 8.22
N MET A 602 -10.67 34.84 8.46
CA MET A 602 -10.55 33.86 9.54
C MET A 602 -10.31 34.47 10.92
N PHE A 603 -9.62 35.60 11.01
CA PHE A 603 -9.22 36.19 12.29
C PHE A 603 -9.89 37.55 12.51
N PRO A 604 -10.87 37.65 13.43
CA PRO A 604 -11.56 38.90 13.77
C PRO A 604 -10.61 40.06 14.07
N VAL A 605 -9.49 39.81 14.75
CA VAL A 605 -8.47 40.83 15.02
C VAL A 605 -7.99 41.57 13.76
N LEU A 606 -7.82 40.87 12.63
CA LEU A 606 -7.39 41.49 11.37
C LEU A 606 -8.51 42.35 10.75
N GLN A 607 -9.77 41.93 10.87
CA GLN A 607 -10.91 42.71 10.39
C GLN A 607 -11.04 44.02 11.19
N MET A 608 -10.83 43.94 12.51
CA MET A 608 -10.87 45.10 13.40
C MET A 608 -9.78 46.11 13.08
N LEU A 609 -8.57 45.64 12.75
CA LEU A 609 -7.47 46.51 12.28
C LEU A 609 -7.84 47.20 10.96
N MET A 610 -8.38 46.45 9.99
CA MET A 610 -8.80 47.00 8.70
C MET A 610 -9.92 48.03 8.84
N SER A 611 -10.84 47.83 9.78
CA SER A 611 -11.95 48.76 10.04
C SER A 611 -11.56 49.98 10.88
N GLY A 612 -10.28 50.12 11.28
CA GLY A 612 -9.81 51.23 12.11
C GLY A 612 -10.33 51.20 13.56
N SER A 613 -10.56 50.01 14.13
CA SER A 613 -11.00 49.87 15.52
C SER A 613 -9.97 50.41 16.52
N SER A 614 -10.42 50.86 17.70
CA SER A 614 -9.52 51.37 18.75
C SER A 614 -8.61 50.27 19.31
N GLN A 615 -7.40 50.66 19.75
CA GLN A 615 -6.41 49.73 20.30
C GLN A 615 -6.95 48.91 21.49
N GLU A 616 -7.79 49.51 22.35
CA GLU A 616 -8.42 48.81 23.48
C GLU A 616 -9.33 47.67 23.02
N LYS A 617 -10.12 47.90 21.96
CA LYS A 617 -11.01 46.87 21.40
C LYS A 617 -10.22 45.74 20.75
N VAL A 618 -9.17 46.07 20.01
CA VAL A 618 -8.26 45.09 19.41
C VAL A 618 -7.58 44.25 20.49
N ALA A 619 -7.09 44.88 21.56
CA ALA A 619 -6.46 44.17 22.69
C ALA A 619 -7.45 43.24 23.41
N ALA A 620 -8.71 43.67 23.59
CA ALA A 620 -9.74 42.83 24.18
C ALA A 620 -10.04 41.59 23.31
N GLU A 621 -10.12 41.75 21.99
CA GLU A 621 -10.34 40.62 21.08
C GLU A 621 -9.15 39.66 21.06
N VAL A 622 -7.92 40.17 21.03
CA VAL A 622 -6.71 39.34 21.14
C VAL A 622 -6.72 38.49 22.40
N ASN A 623 -7.09 39.07 23.55
CA ASN A 623 -7.18 38.33 24.81
C ASN A 623 -8.25 37.23 24.73
N ARG A 624 -9.42 37.54 24.17
CA ARG A 624 -10.49 36.55 23.95
C ARG A 624 -10.03 35.41 23.05
N GLU A 625 -9.42 35.70 21.91
CA GLU A 625 -8.93 34.68 20.98
C GLU A 625 -7.85 33.79 21.65
N ILE A 626 -6.95 34.38 22.44
CA ILE A 626 -5.93 33.65 23.19
C ILE A 626 -6.56 32.77 24.29
N GLU A 627 -7.58 33.24 24.99
CA GLU A 627 -8.32 32.44 25.98
C GLU A 627 -8.99 31.22 25.34
N LEU A 628 -9.59 31.38 24.15
CA LEU A 628 -10.14 30.26 23.38
C LEU A 628 -9.05 29.23 23.02
N VAL A 629 -7.90 29.68 22.54
CA VAL A 629 -6.76 28.81 22.21
C VAL A 629 -6.18 28.11 23.44
N ALA A 630 -6.22 28.75 24.61
CA ALA A 630 -5.79 28.12 25.86
C ALA A 630 -6.77 27.03 26.31
N GLY A 631 -8.07 27.25 26.16
CA GLY A 631 -9.13 26.34 26.63
C GLY A 631 -9.46 25.18 25.69
N LEU A 632 -9.24 25.34 24.38
CA LEU A 632 -9.67 24.39 23.35
C LEU A 632 -8.49 23.77 22.58
N GLU A 633 -8.75 22.63 21.93
CA GLU A 633 -7.84 22.12 20.89
C GLU A 633 -7.82 23.07 19.68
N ILE A 634 -6.77 22.96 18.84
CA ILE A 634 -6.50 23.91 17.75
C ILE A 634 -7.68 24.13 16.80
N LEU A 635 -8.27 23.05 16.25
CA LEU A 635 -9.36 23.18 15.27
C LEU A 635 -10.65 23.73 15.90
N PRO A 636 -11.12 23.25 17.07
CA PRO A 636 -12.22 23.90 17.78
C PRO A 636 -11.97 25.37 18.11
N ALA A 637 -10.76 25.74 18.57
CA ALA A 637 -10.43 27.14 18.82
C ALA A 637 -10.57 28.00 17.56
N LEU A 638 -10.01 27.52 16.43
CA LEU A 638 -10.11 28.23 15.15
C LEU A 638 -11.56 28.36 14.67
N LYS A 639 -12.42 27.36 14.92
CA LYS A 639 -13.85 27.45 14.61
C LYS A 639 -14.54 28.54 15.43
N GLU A 640 -14.29 28.60 16.74
CA GLU A 640 -14.89 29.61 17.62
C GLU A 640 -14.39 31.03 17.29
N ILE A 641 -13.12 31.17 16.89
CA ILE A 641 -12.54 32.45 16.47
C ILE A 641 -13.13 32.92 15.13
N SER A 642 -13.12 32.05 14.12
CA SER A 642 -13.47 32.41 12.75
C SER A 642 -14.97 32.34 12.46
N GLY A 643 -15.74 31.66 13.30
CA GLY A 643 -17.16 31.37 13.06
C GLY A 643 -17.40 30.35 11.94
N ILE A 644 -16.37 29.71 11.40
CA ILE A 644 -16.46 28.75 10.29
C ILE A 644 -15.85 27.40 10.68
N GLU A 645 -16.41 26.30 10.14
CA GLU A 645 -15.88 24.97 10.37
C GLU A 645 -14.55 24.78 9.60
N ILE A 646 -13.49 24.38 10.30
CA ILE A 646 -12.16 24.13 9.71
C ILE A 646 -11.80 22.66 9.94
N ARG A 647 -11.58 21.94 8.85
CA ARG A 647 -11.24 20.51 8.86
C ARG A 647 -9.73 20.30 8.97
N ASP A 648 -9.32 19.12 9.43
CA ASP A 648 -7.91 18.75 9.44
C ASP A 648 -7.38 18.50 8.01
N LYS A 649 -6.55 19.41 7.50
CA LYS A 649 -5.89 19.25 6.19
C LYS A 649 -4.83 18.14 6.22
N ALA A 650 -4.22 17.84 7.37
CA ALA A 650 -3.06 16.98 7.49
C ALA A 650 -3.41 15.49 7.36
N GLY A 651 -4.30 14.97 8.21
CA GLY A 651 -4.55 13.54 8.30
C GLY A 651 -3.26 12.77 8.61
N THR A 652 -2.98 11.71 7.84
CA THR A 652 -1.79 10.87 8.01
C THR A 652 -0.74 11.17 6.93
N PHE A 653 0.51 11.35 7.35
CA PHE A 653 1.67 11.36 6.45
C PHE A 653 2.29 9.96 6.31
N ILE A 654 2.68 9.60 5.10
CA ILE A 654 3.21 8.28 4.74
C ILE A 654 4.73 8.36 4.62
N GLY A 655 5.43 7.59 5.45
CA GLY A 655 6.86 7.36 5.32
C GLY A 655 7.22 6.75 3.97
N ALA A 656 8.29 7.23 3.34
CA ALA A 656 8.74 6.74 2.05
C ALA A 656 10.25 6.88 1.88
N ARG A 657 10.83 5.93 1.15
CA ARG A 657 12.18 6.06 0.60
C ARG A 657 12.25 5.52 -0.81
N MET A 658 13.27 5.92 -1.54
CA MET A 658 13.54 5.33 -2.85
C MET A 658 13.86 3.83 -2.68
N GLY A 659 13.09 3.01 -3.40
CA GLY A 659 13.37 1.61 -3.67
C GLY A 659 14.19 1.53 -4.95
N ARG A 660 13.69 0.80 -5.94
CA ARG A 660 14.33 0.62 -7.26
C ARG A 660 14.00 1.78 -8.22
N PRO A 661 14.96 2.25 -9.03
CA PRO A 661 14.65 3.06 -10.21
C PRO A 661 13.66 2.33 -11.15
N GLU A 662 13.15 3.07 -12.14
CA GLU A 662 12.20 2.59 -13.15
C GLU A 662 12.65 1.37 -13.96
#